data_AF-A0A9E0UAA8-F1
#
_entry.id   AF-A0A9E0UAA8-F1
#
_cell.length_a   1.000
_cell.length_b   1.000
_cell.length_c   1.000
_cell.angle_alpha   90.00
_cell.angle_beta   90.00
_cell.angle_gamma   90.00
#
_symmetry.space_group_name_H-M   'P 1'
#
loop_
_entity.id
_entity.type
_entity.pdbx_description
1 polymer ?
#
loop_
_entity_poly.entity_id
_entity_poly.type
_entity_poly.pdbx_seq_one_letter_code
_entity_poly.pdbx_strand_id
1 'polypeptide(L)'
;MDYKDVYKNKLISIPEAVSMVQSNQIVGTSIIGSEPPGLLGELGNHKDRLENVDVYVCLPMRPHSYMSQDDMAGHFNVCSWFFGGPDRNMHKSGRISYCPNNLHTAASLVLSNCKNHINVFFGIATPPDEKGFMSLSLGLIVEKQFMEAADLVILEINDKLPYTYGDTLVHINDVDYVVENNFDLPVISGIPSEPWQETIGGYIAEMIEDGSTLQLGIGGIPNAITPFLTARRDLGIHTEMFVDGFLDLIEAGAISGKRKTMWKEKMICTFALGSQKLYDFIDRNVSVEVHQGKVVNDPFIIAQNYKMISVNTAITLDINGQICSQSIGPKHFSGTGGQLDYHLGAQKSNGGRGIIALRSTAKEGTVSTIVPMLPQGSEVTVPGQYADTIVTEFGVADLKGKTVKQRMEALIKISHPDFREWIRDEAHRIGIVPKLQMQGFRVEPPAFADPEPVGVPGVTADKIKLGTFLDLTGPNATLGLDMLHGFTAYFDYINSSQGGVCGRKLELIVEDNAFDSERAKTLSKKLVEKDGVFAMIGPMGTTANLATLDYFVEKNIPVIAPISGISTWANPLKRNYFAYQTSYQVEGRILAQYALETMTPKNVVVFAVDDRFGHEGTEAVVEELKKAGIPRIRTVFHNQGSTEAVEWLGQIRNSDPDGQEPDLVFLYTYLKPAGSLLLEAYKADFKPQWVGTNVIGGPGLFNVASEKAAHGVRTGSFPPGPSFHRGERLYRKNMGGRYAREELGTWSSVAYAIAQLSVEGLKAAGRTLTREKFIESMENLKDWTGGLHPPISYSADDRRGLKTIAIQRAINGKWLREKATYELKE
;
A
#
# COMPACT_ATOMS: atom_id res chain seq x y z
N MET A 1 -10.70 43.28 -46.04
CA MET A 1 -11.40 42.22 -46.79
C MET A 1 -12.59 41.78 -45.95
N ASP A 2 -13.67 41.33 -46.58
CA ASP A 2 -14.77 40.69 -45.85
C ASP A 2 -14.20 39.48 -45.09
N TYR A 3 -14.56 39.30 -43.81
CA TYR A 3 -14.07 38.18 -43.00
C TYR A 3 -14.42 36.83 -43.63
N LYS A 4 -15.53 36.76 -44.36
CA LYS A 4 -15.97 35.54 -45.07
C LYS A 4 -14.98 35.12 -46.16
N ASP A 5 -14.43 36.09 -46.89
CA ASP A 5 -13.42 35.82 -47.92
C ASP A 5 -12.11 35.36 -47.28
N VAL A 6 -11.71 36.00 -46.19
CA VAL A 6 -10.51 35.60 -45.42
C VAL A 6 -10.67 34.18 -44.88
N TYR A 7 -11.80 33.88 -44.25
CA TYR A 7 -12.10 32.55 -43.71
C TYR A 7 -12.05 31.48 -44.81
N LYS A 8 -12.73 31.72 -45.93
CA LYS A 8 -12.76 30.80 -47.07
C LYS A 8 -11.36 30.53 -47.64
N ASN A 9 -10.48 31.53 -47.66
CA ASN A 9 -9.10 31.36 -48.14
C ASN A 9 -8.19 30.60 -47.17
N LYS A 10 -8.51 30.63 -45.87
CA LYS A 10 -7.76 29.95 -44.81
C LYS A 10 -8.31 28.56 -44.47
N LEU A 11 -9.48 28.20 -44.98
CA LEU A 11 -10.12 26.91 -44.75
C LEU A 11 -9.42 25.80 -45.53
N ILE A 12 -8.90 24.80 -44.82
CA ILE A 12 -8.25 23.60 -45.36
C ILE A 12 -8.82 22.33 -44.70
N SER A 13 -8.52 21.16 -45.24
CA SER A 13 -8.90 19.89 -44.61
C SER A 13 -8.00 19.52 -43.42
N ILE A 14 -8.49 18.70 -42.49
CA ILE A 14 -7.71 18.21 -41.35
C ILE A 14 -6.42 17.50 -41.79
N PRO A 15 -6.43 16.55 -42.76
CA PRO A 15 -5.18 15.91 -43.21
C PRO A 15 -4.19 16.89 -43.85
N GLU A 16 -4.66 17.91 -44.59
CA GLU A 16 -3.79 18.96 -45.14
C GLU A 16 -3.16 19.78 -44.01
N ALA A 17 -3.93 20.19 -43.00
CA ALA A 17 -3.44 20.92 -41.85
C ALA A 17 -2.35 20.13 -41.10
N VAL A 18 -2.63 18.86 -40.78
CA VAL A 18 -1.70 18.02 -40.02
C VAL A 18 -0.46 17.65 -40.85
N SER A 19 -0.57 17.58 -42.18
CA SER A 19 0.58 17.35 -43.07
C SER A 19 1.69 18.41 -42.94
N MET A 20 1.37 19.60 -42.41
CA MET A 20 2.32 20.71 -42.22
C MET A 20 3.26 20.51 -41.02
N VAL A 21 2.91 19.63 -40.07
CA VAL A 21 3.81 19.26 -38.95
C VAL A 21 5.04 18.55 -39.52
N GLN A 22 6.23 18.78 -38.97
CA GLN A 22 7.48 18.15 -39.39
C GLN A 22 8.18 17.45 -38.21
N SER A 23 9.11 16.54 -38.51
CA SER A 23 9.92 15.88 -37.48
C SER A 23 10.72 16.88 -36.64
N ASN A 24 10.93 16.57 -35.37
CA ASN A 24 11.63 17.40 -34.39
C ASN A 24 10.96 18.75 -34.08
N GLN A 25 9.65 18.88 -34.38
CA GLN A 25 8.87 20.06 -34.03
C GLN A 25 8.16 19.90 -32.69
N ILE A 26 7.82 21.06 -32.12
CA ILE A 26 7.02 21.20 -30.92
C ILE A 26 5.60 21.59 -31.32
N VAL A 27 4.64 20.76 -30.93
CA VAL A 27 3.21 21.00 -31.10
C VAL A 27 2.63 21.43 -29.75
N GLY A 28 2.26 22.70 -29.65
CA GLY A 28 1.45 23.22 -28.55
C GLY A 28 -0.03 23.02 -28.86
N THR A 29 -0.84 22.67 -27.85
CA THR A 29 -2.27 22.44 -28.07
C THR A 29 -3.12 23.26 -27.12
N SER A 30 -4.36 23.54 -27.52
CA SER A 30 -5.44 23.75 -26.55
C SER A 30 -5.65 22.49 -25.73
N ILE A 31 -6.06 22.65 -24.47
CA ILE A 31 -6.04 21.56 -23.48
C ILE A 31 -7.40 21.34 -22.80
N ILE A 32 -7.57 20.19 -22.15
CA ILE A 32 -8.77 19.83 -21.38
C ILE A 32 -10.04 19.84 -22.26
N GLY A 33 -11.06 20.64 -21.90
CA GLY A 33 -12.28 20.76 -22.67
C GLY A 33 -12.07 21.39 -24.04
N SER A 34 -10.94 22.07 -24.22
CA SER A 34 -10.59 22.81 -25.43
C SER A 34 -9.69 22.04 -26.41
N GLU A 35 -9.43 20.75 -26.19
CA GLU A 35 -8.64 19.95 -27.16
C GLU A 35 -9.28 19.96 -28.56
N PRO A 36 -8.49 20.07 -29.66
CA PRO A 36 -8.96 19.90 -31.04
C PRO A 36 -8.91 18.42 -31.48
N PRO A 37 -9.99 17.63 -31.30
CA PRO A 37 -9.94 16.19 -31.54
C PRO A 37 -9.75 15.80 -33.01
N GLY A 38 -10.12 16.65 -33.96
CA GLY A 38 -9.87 16.38 -35.38
C GLY A 38 -8.37 16.42 -35.68
N LEU A 39 -7.73 17.54 -35.38
CA LEU A 39 -6.29 17.74 -35.58
C LEU A 39 -5.45 16.73 -34.77
N LEU A 40 -5.77 16.52 -33.49
CA LEU A 40 -5.04 15.57 -32.64
C LEU A 40 -5.32 14.12 -33.00
N GLY A 41 -6.54 13.80 -33.45
CA GLY A 41 -6.93 12.47 -33.91
C GLY A 41 -6.22 12.05 -35.18
N GLU A 42 -5.94 13.00 -36.08
CA GLU A 42 -5.24 12.75 -37.35
C GLU A 42 -3.72 12.61 -37.18
N LEU A 43 -3.13 13.21 -36.15
CA LEU A 43 -1.66 13.26 -35.97
C LEU A 43 -0.98 11.86 -36.02
N GLY A 44 -1.60 10.84 -35.41
CA GLY A 44 -1.07 9.47 -35.46
C GLY A 44 -1.04 8.85 -36.86
N ASN A 45 -1.92 9.26 -37.77
CA ASN A 45 -1.95 8.76 -39.16
C ASN A 45 -0.74 9.23 -39.98
N HIS A 46 0.02 10.20 -39.46
CA HIS A 46 1.22 10.73 -40.07
C HIS A 46 2.52 10.20 -39.46
N LYS A 47 2.48 9.17 -38.62
CA LYS A 47 3.66 8.59 -37.96
C LYS A 47 4.79 8.23 -38.96
N ASP A 48 4.46 7.67 -40.12
CA ASP A 48 5.46 7.14 -41.07
C ASP A 48 6.35 8.24 -41.68
N ARG A 49 5.96 9.52 -41.56
CA ARG A 49 6.73 10.68 -42.01
C ARG A 49 7.27 11.55 -40.87
N LEU A 50 6.92 11.25 -39.62
CA LEU A 50 7.22 12.08 -38.45
C LEU A 50 8.12 11.35 -37.46
N GLU A 51 9.14 12.01 -36.95
CA GLU A 51 10.02 11.51 -35.89
C GLU A 51 10.22 12.60 -34.83
N ASN A 52 10.29 12.19 -33.57
CA ASN A 52 10.60 13.07 -32.42
C ASN A 52 9.73 14.34 -32.34
N VAL A 53 8.42 14.23 -32.54
CA VAL A 53 7.51 15.36 -32.36
C VAL A 53 7.08 15.44 -30.89
N ASP A 54 7.35 16.57 -30.25
CA ASP A 54 6.95 16.82 -28.86
C ASP A 54 5.55 17.44 -28.84
N VAL A 55 4.59 16.78 -28.19
CA VAL A 55 3.20 17.24 -28.08
C VAL A 55 2.89 17.62 -26.64
N TYR A 56 2.66 18.91 -26.41
CA TYR A 56 2.37 19.46 -25.08
C TYR A 56 0.87 19.41 -24.80
N VAL A 57 0.49 18.67 -23.75
CA VAL A 57 -0.92 18.43 -23.38
C VAL A 57 -1.16 18.61 -21.88
N CYS A 58 -2.43 18.65 -21.48
CA CYS A 58 -2.85 18.69 -20.08
C CYS A 58 -4.24 18.09 -19.96
N LEU A 59 -4.42 17.18 -18.99
CA LEU A 59 -5.67 16.50 -18.65
C LEU A 59 -6.44 16.02 -19.92
N PRO A 60 -5.82 15.17 -20.77
CA PRO A 60 -6.41 14.71 -22.02
C PRO A 60 -7.78 14.06 -21.79
N MET A 61 -8.79 14.58 -22.46
CA MET A 61 -10.17 14.10 -22.40
C MET A 61 -10.42 12.90 -23.30
N ARG A 62 -9.52 12.64 -24.26
CA ARG A 62 -9.61 11.54 -25.23
C ARG A 62 -8.25 10.86 -25.45
N PRO A 63 -8.21 9.55 -25.73
CA PRO A 63 -6.98 8.83 -26.05
C PRO A 63 -6.63 8.98 -27.54
N HIS A 64 -6.16 10.16 -27.94
CA HIS A 64 -5.80 10.47 -29.34
C HIS A 64 -4.78 9.48 -29.92
N SER A 65 -4.80 9.29 -31.25
CA SER A 65 -4.08 8.22 -31.96
C SER A 65 -2.56 8.23 -31.73
N TYR A 66 -1.92 9.41 -31.74
CA TYR A 66 -0.49 9.58 -31.46
C TYR A 66 -0.09 9.12 -30.05
N MET A 67 -1.05 9.11 -29.12
CA MET A 67 -0.85 8.64 -27.75
C MET A 67 -1.18 7.16 -27.60
N SER A 68 -2.31 6.72 -28.16
CA SER A 68 -2.94 5.43 -27.81
C SER A 68 -2.49 4.23 -28.63
N GLN A 69 -1.85 4.43 -29.79
CA GLN A 69 -1.34 3.33 -30.62
C GLN A 69 0.05 2.86 -30.16
N ASP A 70 0.30 1.55 -30.26
CA ASP A 70 1.51 0.90 -29.72
C ASP A 70 2.78 1.17 -30.53
N ASP A 71 2.64 1.48 -31.82
CA ASP A 71 3.72 1.70 -32.79
C ASP A 71 4.10 3.18 -32.94
N MET A 72 3.84 3.98 -31.92
CA MET A 72 4.14 5.43 -31.88
C MET A 72 5.53 5.76 -31.29
N ALA A 73 6.31 4.75 -30.89
CA ALA A 73 7.64 4.94 -30.33
C ALA A 73 8.61 5.54 -31.36
N GLY A 74 9.36 6.58 -30.96
CA GLY A 74 10.24 7.34 -31.85
C GLY A 74 9.54 8.42 -32.69
N HIS A 75 8.21 8.36 -32.78
CA HIS A 75 7.42 9.32 -33.56
C HIS A 75 6.96 10.52 -32.70
N PHE A 76 6.39 10.23 -31.52
CA PHE A 76 5.79 11.25 -30.66
C PHE A 76 6.22 11.11 -29.20
N ASN A 77 6.58 12.23 -28.57
CA ASN A 77 6.74 12.36 -27.13
C ASN A 77 5.59 13.19 -26.57
N VAL A 78 4.92 12.68 -25.54
CA VAL A 78 3.81 13.38 -24.89
C VAL A 78 4.32 14.07 -23.63
N CYS A 79 4.29 15.39 -23.64
CA CYS A 79 4.70 16.26 -22.55
C CYS A 79 3.45 16.73 -21.80
N SER A 80 3.01 15.97 -20.80
CA SER A 80 1.76 16.23 -20.07
C SER A 80 2.03 16.93 -18.74
N TRP A 81 1.28 17.98 -18.41
CA TRP A 81 1.52 18.78 -17.20
C TRP A 81 0.48 18.51 -16.11
N PHE A 82 -0.48 17.65 -16.45
CA PHE A 82 -1.49 17.13 -15.57
C PHE A 82 -2.03 15.85 -16.19
N PHE A 83 -1.88 14.72 -15.50
CA PHE A 83 -2.26 13.41 -16.00
C PHE A 83 -3.78 13.20 -15.96
N GLY A 84 -4.36 12.94 -17.12
CA GLY A 84 -5.70 12.41 -17.27
C GLY A 84 -5.76 10.88 -17.19
N GLY A 85 -6.96 10.33 -17.39
CA GLY A 85 -7.16 8.89 -17.56
C GLY A 85 -6.29 8.31 -18.71
N PRO A 86 -6.28 8.94 -19.90
CA PRO A 86 -5.42 8.53 -21.00
C PRO A 86 -3.93 8.50 -20.64
N ASP A 87 -3.39 9.57 -20.03
CA ASP A 87 -1.99 9.63 -19.62
C ASP A 87 -1.62 8.50 -18.67
N ARG A 88 -2.41 8.29 -17.61
CA ARG A 88 -2.15 7.22 -16.62
C ARG A 88 -2.12 5.84 -17.27
N ASN A 89 -3.03 5.59 -18.20
CA ASN A 89 -3.12 4.30 -18.89
C ASN A 89 -1.91 4.07 -19.80
N MET A 90 -1.41 5.13 -20.43
CA MET A 90 -0.36 5.07 -21.45
C MET A 90 1.05 5.39 -20.91
N HIS A 91 1.20 5.89 -19.68
CA HIS A 91 2.51 6.21 -19.07
C HIS A 91 3.48 5.03 -19.07
N LYS A 92 2.98 3.80 -18.92
CA LYS A 92 3.77 2.57 -19.00
C LYS A 92 4.47 2.34 -20.35
N SER A 93 4.07 3.05 -21.40
CA SER A 93 4.72 3.00 -22.72
C SER A 93 6.08 3.70 -22.75
N GLY A 94 6.39 4.53 -21.74
CA GLY A 94 7.62 5.33 -21.70
C GLY A 94 7.59 6.57 -22.59
N ARG A 95 6.48 6.85 -23.28
CA ARG A 95 6.32 7.99 -24.20
C ARG A 95 5.64 9.21 -23.58
N ILE A 96 5.12 9.07 -22.37
CA ILE A 96 4.42 10.15 -21.66
C ILE A 96 5.27 10.56 -20.47
N SER A 97 5.60 11.84 -20.39
CA SER A 97 6.37 12.42 -19.30
C SER A 97 5.61 13.55 -18.65
N TYR A 98 5.69 13.62 -17.33
CA TYR A 98 5.13 14.72 -16.56
C TYR A 98 6.03 15.96 -16.62
N CYS A 99 5.43 17.14 -16.82
CA CYS A 99 6.09 18.44 -16.73
C CYS A 99 5.68 19.16 -15.41
N PRO A 100 6.53 19.14 -14.37
CA PRO A 100 6.22 19.81 -13.10
C PRO A 100 6.05 21.33 -13.26
N ASN A 101 4.96 21.88 -12.72
CA ASN A 101 4.63 23.30 -12.83
C ASN A 101 3.66 23.75 -11.72
N ASN A 102 3.36 25.04 -11.65
CA ASN A 102 2.09 25.54 -11.11
C ASN A 102 1.32 26.21 -12.26
N LEU A 103 -0.01 26.19 -12.21
CA LEU A 103 -0.83 26.58 -13.35
C LEU A 103 -0.60 28.03 -13.81
N HIS A 104 -0.37 28.98 -12.90
CA HIS A 104 -0.06 30.37 -13.28
C HIS A 104 1.25 30.53 -14.08
N THR A 105 2.17 29.57 -13.99
CA THR A 105 3.46 29.55 -14.70
C THR A 105 3.54 28.49 -15.80
N ALA A 106 2.48 27.73 -16.02
CA ALA A 106 2.56 26.52 -16.84
C ALA A 106 3.01 26.81 -18.28
N ALA A 107 2.39 27.80 -18.93
CA ALA A 107 2.79 28.25 -20.26
C ALA A 107 4.22 28.81 -20.28
N SER A 108 4.58 29.69 -19.34
CA SER A 108 5.87 30.38 -19.36
C SER A 108 7.05 29.44 -19.08
N LEU A 109 6.87 28.41 -18.26
CA LEU A 109 7.87 27.37 -18.04
C LEU A 109 8.13 26.55 -19.31
N VAL A 110 7.06 26.13 -19.99
CA VAL A 110 7.19 25.41 -21.27
C VAL A 110 7.83 26.30 -22.32
N LEU A 111 7.34 27.53 -22.50
CA LEU A 111 7.93 28.46 -23.45
C LEU A 111 9.41 28.69 -23.13
N SER A 112 9.79 28.90 -21.87
CA SER A 112 11.20 29.04 -21.50
C SER A 112 12.04 27.81 -21.86
N ASN A 113 11.52 26.60 -21.68
CA ASN A 113 12.19 25.36 -22.08
C ASN A 113 12.33 25.27 -23.62
N CYS A 114 11.31 25.72 -24.34
CA CYS A 114 11.25 25.75 -25.79
C CYS A 114 11.86 27.02 -26.39
N LYS A 115 12.66 27.79 -25.64
CA LYS A 115 13.30 29.05 -26.09
C LYS A 115 12.31 30.11 -26.61
N ASN A 116 11.18 30.22 -25.93
CA ASN A 116 10.03 31.07 -26.23
C ASN A 116 9.46 30.85 -27.62
N HIS A 117 9.43 29.60 -28.06
CA HIS A 117 9.08 29.22 -29.41
C HIS A 117 8.25 27.94 -29.44
N ILE A 118 7.21 27.93 -30.27
CA ILE A 118 6.38 26.76 -30.62
C ILE A 118 6.38 26.66 -32.14
N ASN A 119 6.47 25.46 -32.71
CA ASN A 119 6.43 25.33 -34.18
C ASN A 119 4.99 25.38 -34.68
N VAL A 120 4.11 24.61 -34.06
CA VAL A 120 2.71 24.50 -34.47
C VAL A 120 1.83 24.60 -33.25
N PHE A 121 0.83 25.49 -33.29
CA PHE A 121 -0.25 25.53 -32.33
C PHE A 121 -1.53 24.97 -32.94
N PHE A 122 -2.07 23.92 -32.32
CA PHE A 122 -3.39 23.38 -32.61
C PHE A 122 -4.38 23.82 -31.53
N GLY A 123 -5.33 24.68 -31.90
CA GLY A 123 -6.37 25.12 -30.98
C GLY A 123 -7.77 24.85 -31.50
N ILE A 124 -8.77 25.24 -30.70
CA ILE A 124 -10.16 25.30 -31.14
C ILE A 124 -10.69 26.72 -31.05
N ALA A 125 -11.71 27.02 -31.86
CA ALA A 125 -12.45 28.26 -31.70
C ALA A 125 -13.90 28.15 -32.20
N THR A 126 -14.74 29.08 -31.75
CA THR A 126 -16.07 29.27 -32.35
C THR A 126 -15.94 29.76 -33.81
N PRO A 127 -16.99 29.65 -34.62
CA PRO A 127 -17.06 30.39 -35.89
C PRO A 127 -16.85 31.90 -35.68
N PRO A 128 -16.31 32.63 -36.68
CA PRO A 128 -16.14 34.07 -36.59
C PRO A 128 -17.49 34.79 -36.52
N ASP A 129 -17.56 35.83 -35.69
CA ASP A 129 -18.67 36.77 -35.65
C ASP A 129 -18.68 37.70 -36.88
N GLU A 130 -19.65 38.61 -36.93
CA GLU A 130 -19.83 39.57 -38.03
C GLU A 130 -18.63 40.52 -38.23
N LYS A 131 -17.72 40.59 -37.26
CA LYS A 131 -16.50 41.40 -37.29
C LYS A 131 -15.24 40.56 -37.49
N GLY A 132 -15.36 39.26 -37.67
CA GLY A 132 -14.23 38.35 -37.88
C GLY A 132 -13.56 37.86 -36.59
N PHE A 133 -14.15 38.12 -35.41
CA PHE A 133 -13.64 37.60 -34.13
C PHE A 133 -14.20 36.22 -33.82
N MET A 134 -13.32 35.34 -33.36
CA MET A 134 -13.62 34.02 -32.85
C MET A 134 -13.32 33.99 -31.35
N SER A 135 -13.97 33.10 -30.60
CA SER A 135 -13.66 32.84 -29.19
C SER A 135 -12.93 31.52 -29.05
N LEU A 136 -11.82 31.50 -28.29
CA LEU A 136 -11.14 30.27 -27.83
C LEU A 136 -11.97 29.50 -26.78
N SER A 137 -13.15 30.02 -26.42
CA SER A 137 -14.24 29.32 -25.75
C SER A 137 -13.91 28.80 -24.34
N LEU A 138 -13.75 27.49 -24.16
CA LEU A 138 -13.82 26.82 -22.86
C LEU A 138 -12.58 27.02 -21.99
N GLY A 139 -11.45 27.49 -22.51
CA GLY A 139 -10.21 27.58 -21.73
C GLY A 139 -9.13 28.45 -22.33
N LEU A 140 -8.42 29.17 -21.46
CA LEU A 140 -7.32 30.06 -21.83
C LEU A 140 -6.09 29.87 -20.91
N ILE A 141 -5.90 28.66 -20.39
CA ILE A 141 -4.80 28.32 -19.49
C ILE A 141 -3.46 28.67 -20.14
N VAL A 142 -3.25 28.19 -21.38
CA VAL A 142 -2.01 28.37 -22.15
C VAL A 142 -2.21 28.77 -23.59
N GLU A 143 -3.43 28.57 -24.09
CA GLU A 143 -3.83 28.66 -25.49
C GLU A 143 -3.30 29.94 -26.14
N LYS A 144 -3.60 31.10 -25.54
CA LYS A 144 -3.21 32.39 -26.10
C LYS A 144 -1.70 32.60 -26.11
N GLN A 145 -0.99 32.15 -25.06
CA GLN A 145 0.46 32.28 -24.97
C GLN A 145 1.18 31.35 -25.96
N PHE A 146 0.62 30.16 -26.20
CA PHE A 146 1.17 29.23 -27.18
C PHE A 146 0.90 29.68 -28.60
N MET A 147 -0.31 30.19 -28.86
CA MET A 147 -0.69 30.80 -30.14
C MET A 147 0.23 31.99 -30.47
N GLU A 148 0.48 32.89 -29.52
CA GLU A 148 1.38 34.05 -29.71
C GLU A 148 2.84 33.65 -29.96
N ALA A 149 3.26 32.47 -29.49
CA ALA A 149 4.63 31.97 -29.64
C ALA A 149 4.82 31.00 -30.83
N ALA A 150 3.75 30.70 -31.58
CA ALA A 150 3.77 29.70 -32.64
C ALA A 150 4.18 30.28 -34.00
N ASP A 151 4.94 29.51 -34.79
CA ASP A 151 5.20 29.85 -36.20
C ASP A 151 3.95 29.63 -37.08
N LEU A 152 3.14 28.62 -36.71
CA LEU A 152 1.96 28.19 -37.43
C LEU A 152 0.78 28.00 -36.46
N VAL A 153 -0.28 28.77 -36.67
CA VAL A 153 -1.51 28.73 -35.87
C VAL A 153 -2.65 28.13 -36.68
N ILE A 154 -3.15 26.98 -36.24
CA ILE A 154 -4.27 26.28 -36.88
C ILE A 154 -5.38 26.10 -35.85
N LEU A 155 -6.57 26.62 -36.17
CA LEU A 155 -7.75 26.51 -35.30
C LEU A 155 -8.80 25.58 -35.90
N GLU A 156 -9.25 24.62 -35.10
CA GLU A 156 -10.38 23.75 -35.40
C GLU A 156 -11.69 24.43 -34.97
N ILE A 157 -12.51 24.76 -35.95
CA ILE A 157 -13.76 25.50 -35.79
C ILE A 157 -14.87 24.52 -35.45
N ASN A 158 -15.55 24.77 -34.32
CA ASN A 158 -16.68 23.99 -33.85
C ASN A 158 -17.84 24.93 -33.46
N ASP A 159 -18.98 24.78 -34.13
CA ASP A 159 -20.16 25.62 -33.89
C ASP A 159 -20.89 25.34 -32.57
N LYS A 160 -20.57 24.24 -31.89
CA LYS A 160 -21.11 23.88 -30.57
C LYS A 160 -20.39 24.54 -29.41
N LEU A 161 -19.26 25.22 -29.66
CA LEU A 161 -18.51 25.93 -28.64
C LEU A 161 -19.28 27.17 -28.15
N PRO A 162 -19.38 27.41 -26.83
CA PRO A 162 -19.92 28.67 -26.33
C PRO A 162 -18.97 29.82 -26.68
N TYR A 163 -19.53 30.94 -27.12
CA TYR A 163 -18.82 32.18 -27.34
C TYR A 163 -18.61 32.90 -26.01
N THR A 164 -17.50 32.59 -25.33
CA THR A 164 -17.15 33.19 -24.03
C THR A 164 -16.47 34.54 -24.20
N TYR A 165 -16.68 35.44 -23.25
CA TYR A 165 -15.98 36.73 -23.16
C TYR A 165 -14.74 36.65 -22.26
N GLY A 166 -13.99 37.75 -22.20
CA GLY A 166 -12.72 37.86 -21.49
C GLY A 166 -11.58 38.01 -22.48
N ASP A 167 -10.46 37.34 -22.22
CA ASP A 167 -9.27 37.42 -23.07
C ASP A 167 -9.24 36.34 -24.18
N THR A 168 -10.39 35.67 -24.40
CA THR A 168 -10.56 34.55 -25.35
C THR A 168 -10.70 34.96 -26.81
N LEU A 169 -10.88 36.25 -27.10
CA LEU A 169 -11.16 36.72 -28.46
C LEU A 169 -9.89 36.77 -29.32
N VAL A 170 -9.98 36.20 -30.53
CA VAL A 170 -8.93 36.18 -31.55
C VAL A 170 -9.53 36.54 -32.90
N HIS A 171 -8.84 37.34 -33.73
CA HIS A 171 -9.37 37.68 -35.06
C HIS A 171 -8.89 36.66 -36.10
N ILE A 172 -9.70 36.36 -37.13
CA ILE A 172 -9.32 35.44 -38.23
C ILE A 172 -8.05 35.86 -38.98
N ASN A 173 -7.57 37.09 -38.77
CA ASN A 173 -6.32 37.57 -39.38
C ASN A 173 -5.09 37.08 -38.63
N ASP A 174 -5.23 36.73 -37.34
CA ASP A 174 -4.15 36.32 -36.45
C ASP A 174 -3.93 34.80 -36.47
N VAL A 175 -4.57 34.09 -37.40
CA VAL A 175 -4.59 32.62 -37.55
C VAL A 175 -4.15 32.27 -38.96
N ASP A 176 -3.29 31.28 -39.16
CA ASP A 176 -2.82 30.92 -40.51
C ASP A 176 -3.87 30.13 -41.28
N TYR A 177 -4.42 29.08 -40.65
CA TYR A 177 -5.44 28.22 -41.25
C TYR A 177 -6.54 27.84 -40.27
N VAL A 178 -7.70 27.51 -40.82
CA VAL A 178 -8.83 26.96 -40.08
C VAL A 178 -9.24 25.63 -40.69
N VAL A 179 -9.74 24.72 -39.84
CA VAL A 179 -10.38 23.47 -40.25
C VAL A 179 -11.76 23.40 -39.60
N GLU A 180 -12.74 22.75 -40.22
CA GLU A 180 -14.08 22.61 -39.64
C GLU A 180 -14.29 21.20 -39.06
N ASN A 181 -14.69 21.12 -37.79
CA ASN A 181 -15.03 19.86 -37.12
C ASN A 181 -16.08 20.08 -36.03
N ASN A 182 -17.33 19.74 -36.32
CA ASN A 182 -18.45 19.89 -35.39
C ASN A 182 -18.62 18.63 -34.51
N PHE A 183 -17.90 18.58 -33.39
CA PHE A 183 -17.96 17.49 -32.42
C PHE A 183 -18.69 17.89 -31.13
N ASP A 184 -19.26 16.92 -30.42
CA ASP A 184 -19.87 17.16 -29.11
C ASP A 184 -18.79 17.46 -28.05
N LEU A 185 -18.99 18.56 -27.32
CA LEU A 185 -18.09 18.98 -26.25
C LEU A 185 -18.01 17.92 -25.16
N PRO A 186 -16.83 17.68 -24.56
CA PRO A 186 -16.72 16.74 -23.46
C PRO A 186 -17.55 17.24 -22.28
N VAL A 187 -18.41 16.39 -21.74
CA VAL A 187 -19.22 16.67 -20.55
C VAL A 187 -18.76 15.81 -19.38
N ILE A 188 -18.77 16.38 -18.17
CA ILE A 188 -18.59 15.62 -16.94
C ILE A 188 -19.93 15.59 -16.21
N SER A 189 -20.47 14.40 -16.00
CA SER A 189 -21.69 14.22 -15.22
C SER A 189 -21.42 14.43 -13.74
N GLY A 190 -22.30 15.16 -13.06
CA GLY A 190 -22.27 15.30 -11.61
C GLY A 190 -22.55 13.94 -10.96
N ILE A 191 -21.52 13.28 -10.45
CA ILE A 191 -21.69 12.11 -9.59
C ILE A 191 -22.26 12.61 -8.25
N PRO A 192 -23.36 12.03 -7.73
CA PRO A 192 -23.88 12.37 -6.40
C PRO A 192 -22.80 12.23 -5.34
N SER A 193 -22.79 13.15 -4.37
CA SER A 193 -21.89 13.05 -3.21
C SER A 193 -22.24 11.83 -2.34
N GLU A 194 -21.21 11.20 -1.79
CA GLU A 194 -21.36 10.17 -0.76
C GLU A 194 -21.54 10.82 0.64
N PRO A 195 -22.15 10.14 1.63
CA PRO A 195 -22.43 10.73 2.94
C PRO A 195 -21.22 11.30 3.68
N TRP A 196 -20.04 10.68 3.54
CA TRP A 196 -18.81 11.20 4.15
C TRP A 196 -18.32 12.49 3.45
N GLN A 197 -18.63 12.66 2.16
CA GLN A 197 -18.34 13.89 1.40
C GLN A 197 -19.27 15.01 1.82
N GLU A 198 -20.55 14.72 2.06
CA GLU A 198 -21.52 15.66 2.62
C GLU A 198 -21.11 16.15 4.02
N THR A 199 -20.58 15.26 4.84
CA THR A 199 -20.04 15.61 6.17
C THR A 199 -18.88 16.60 6.03
N ILE A 200 -17.93 16.33 5.13
CA ILE A 200 -16.84 17.27 4.80
C ILE A 200 -17.40 18.59 4.26
N GLY A 201 -18.38 18.53 3.35
CA GLY A 201 -19.03 19.68 2.74
C GLY A 201 -19.67 20.61 3.77
N GLY A 202 -20.37 20.03 4.76
CA GLY A 202 -20.95 20.75 5.89
C GLY A 202 -19.90 21.50 6.72
N TYR A 203 -18.81 20.83 7.11
CA TYR A 203 -17.70 21.48 7.84
C TYR A 203 -17.08 22.63 7.04
N ILE A 204 -16.93 22.47 5.73
CA ILE A 204 -16.38 23.52 4.88
C ILE A 204 -17.35 24.71 4.75
N ALA A 205 -18.65 24.45 4.59
CA ALA A 205 -19.67 25.48 4.45
C ALA A 205 -19.82 26.36 5.71
N GLU A 206 -19.54 25.84 6.90
CA GLU A 206 -19.48 26.63 8.14
C GLU A 206 -18.36 27.68 8.12
N MET A 207 -17.29 27.44 7.36
CA MET A 207 -16.17 28.38 7.21
C MET A 207 -16.37 29.37 6.05
N ILE A 208 -17.45 29.26 5.29
CA ILE A 208 -17.77 30.14 4.17
C ILE A 208 -18.87 31.12 4.62
N GLU A 209 -18.49 32.38 4.76
CA GLU A 209 -19.38 33.47 5.15
C GLU A 209 -19.98 34.20 3.94
N ASP A 210 -21.04 34.97 4.17
CA ASP A 210 -21.57 35.90 3.16
C ASP A 210 -20.49 36.87 2.66
N GLY A 211 -20.54 37.17 1.37
CA GLY A 211 -19.55 38.02 0.71
C GLY A 211 -18.21 37.36 0.39
N SER A 212 -18.02 36.08 0.69
CA SER A 212 -16.78 35.35 0.35
C SER A 212 -16.60 35.20 -1.17
N THR A 213 -15.35 35.22 -1.63
CA THR A 213 -15.00 34.90 -3.02
C THR A 213 -14.52 33.46 -3.11
N LEU A 214 -15.09 32.67 -4.01
CA LEU A 214 -14.91 31.22 -4.02
C LEU A 214 -14.02 30.76 -5.19
N GLN A 215 -13.11 29.84 -4.86
CA GLN A 215 -12.57 28.84 -5.79
C GLN A 215 -12.93 27.45 -5.27
N LEU A 216 -13.55 26.66 -6.13
CA LEU A 216 -13.90 25.26 -5.86
C LEU A 216 -13.29 24.37 -6.95
N GLY A 217 -12.81 23.19 -6.56
CA GLY A 217 -12.38 22.16 -7.51
C GLY A 217 -13.56 21.33 -8.05
N ILE A 218 -13.24 20.18 -8.65
CA ILE A 218 -14.22 19.17 -9.09
C ILE A 218 -14.24 17.94 -8.18
N GLY A 219 -15.33 17.17 -8.29
CA GLY A 219 -15.49 15.85 -7.67
C GLY A 219 -16.47 15.86 -6.50
N GLY A 220 -16.63 14.70 -5.87
CA GLY A 220 -17.68 14.49 -4.87
C GLY A 220 -17.61 15.43 -3.65
N ILE A 221 -16.41 15.82 -3.20
CA ILE A 221 -16.26 16.77 -2.08
C ILE A 221 -16.68 18.19 -2.49
N PRO A 222 -16.13 18.82 -3.56
CA PRO A 222 -16.63 20.13 -3.99
C PRO A 222 -18.13 20.17 -4.29
N ASN A 223 -18.67 19.13 -4.93
CA ASN A 223 -20.10 19.01 -5.21
C ASN A 223 -20.94 18.94 -3.93
N ALA A 224 -20.41 18.36 -2.85
CA ALA A 224 -21.09 18.27 -1.57
C ALA A 224 -21.18 19.61 -0.82
N ILE A 225 -20.42 20.63 -1.21
CA ILE A 225 -20.39 21.94 -0.52
C ILE A 225 -21.56 22.82 -0.98
N THR A 226 -21.85 22.84 -2.28
CA THR A 226 -22.76 23.83 -2.88
C THR A 226 -24.19 23.80 -2.33
N PRO A 227 -24.80 22.64 -1.99
CA PRO A 227 -26.14 22.64 -1.38
C PRO A 227 -26.22 23.42 -0.07
N PHE A 228 -25.15 23.40 0.73
CA PHE A 228 -25.08 24.12 2.02
C PHE A 228 -24.87 25.63 1.86
N LEU A 229 -24.48 26.10 0.67
CA LEU A 229 -24.20 27.52 0.41
C LEU A 229 -25.36 28.27 -0.26
N THR A 230 -26.44 27.58 -0.64
CA THR A 230 -27.61 28.19 -1.31
C THR A 230 -28.27 29.32 -0.50
N ALA A 231 -28.17 29.26 0.84
CA ALA A 231 -28.67 30.28 1.74
C ALA A 231 -27.72 31.48 1.94
N ARG A 232 -26.45 31.38 1.50
CA ARG A 232 -25.48 32.47 1.59
C ARG A 232 -25.82 33.58 0.60
N ARG A 233 -25.28 34.79 0.84
CA ARG A 233 -25.52 35.97 0.01
C ARG A 233 -24.23 36.67 -0.37
N ASP A 234 -24.31 37.32 -1.52
CA ASP A 234 -23.26 38.14 -2.11
C ASP A 234 -21.90 37.45 -2.32
N LEU A 235 -21.94 36.14 -2.53
CA LEU A 235 -20.75 35.37 -2.87
C LEU A 235 -20.18 35.82 -4.23
N GLY A 236 -18.87 35.73 -4.38
CA GLY A 236 -18.14 35.99 -5.62
C GLY A 236 -17.48 34.73 -6.18
N ILE A 237 -17.15 34.75 -7.48
CA ILE A 237 -16.41 33.66 -8.14
C ILE A 237 -15.12 34.23 -8.73
N HIS A 238 -14.00 33.64 -8.32
CA HIS A 238 -12.67 33.81 -8.91
C HIS A 238 -11.98 32.45 -8.83
N THR A 239 -12.14 31.61 -9.85
CA THR A 239 -11.84 30.17 -9.77
C THR A 239 -10.93 29.75 -10.92
N GLU A 240 -10.18 28.67 -10.76
CA GLU A 240 -9.44 28.10 -11.88
C GLU A 240 -10.42 27.56 -12.94
N MET A 241 -11.35 26.73 -12.46
CA MET A 241 -12.33 26.01 -13.26
C MET A 241 -13.74 26.45 -12.89
N PHE A 242 -14.55 26.77 -13.89
CA PHE A 242 -15.98 27.00 -13.75
C PHE A 242 -16.73 25.66 -13.85
N VAL A 243 -17.56 25.35 -12.85
CA VAL A 243 -18.19 24.03 -12.64
C VAL A 243 -19.69 24.16 -12.37
N ASP A 244 -20.45 23.08 -12.58
CA ASP A 244 -21.92 23.06 -12.44
C ASP A 244 -22.41 23.51 -11.06
N GLY A 245 -21.66 23.19 -10.00
CA GLY A 245 -22.04 23.59 -8.64
C GLY A 245 -22.16 25.12 -8.46
N PHE A 246 -21.51 25.93 -9.30
CA PHE A 246 -21.74 27.38 -9.27
C PHE A 246 -23.09 27.77 -9.87
N LEU A 247 -23.62 27.04 -10.84
CA LEU A 247 -24.94 27.31 -11.42
C LEU A 247 -26.03 27.20 -10.35
N ASP A 248 -25.96 26.17 -9.51
CA ASP A 248 -26.93 25.97 -8.42
C ASP A 248 -26.93 27.17 -7.44
N LEU A 249 -25.75 27.72 -7.15
CA LEU A 249 -25.62 28.91 -6.31
C LEU A 249 -26.12 30.19 -6.99
N ILE A 250 -25.94 30.29 -8.31
CA ILE A 250 -26.43 31.42 -9.11
C ILE A 250 -27.96 31.38 -9.15
N GLU A 251 -28.55 30.22 -9.42
CA GLU A 251 -30.00 30.00 -9.46
C GLU A 251 -30.65 30.26 -8.09
N ALA A 252 -29.96 29.91 -7.00
CA ALA A 252 -30.39 30.23 -5.64
C ALA A 252 -30.25 31.73 -5.27
N GLY A 253 -29.62 32.55 -6.12
CA GLY A 253 -29.36 33.96 -5.85
C GLY A 253 -28.24 34.20 -4.83
N ALA A 254 -27.38 33.21 -4.57
CA ALA A 254 -26.28 33.32 -3.62
C ALA A 254 -25.06 34.06 -4.21
N ILE A 255 -24.84 33.93 -5.52
CA ILE A 255 -23.76 34.62 -6.24
C ILE A 255 -24.22 36.00 -6.72
N SER A 256 -23.49 37.05 -6.34
CA SER A 256 -23.67 38.41 -6.90
C SER A 256 -22.36 39.06 -7.32
N GLY A 257 -21.22 38.64 -6.75
CA GLY A 257 -19.91 39.24 -7.00
C GLY A 257 -19.76 40.68 -6.49
N LYS A 258 -20.76 41.25 -5.80
CA LYS A 258 -20.76 42.65 -5.33
C LYS A 258 -19.70 42.96 -4.28
N ARG A 259 -19.23 41.93 -3.57
CA ARG A 259 -18.21 42.05 -2.51
C ARG A 259 -16.79 41.80 -3.00
N LYS A 260 -16.62 41.32 -4.25
CA LYS A 260 -15.29 41.18 -4.85
C LYS A 260 -14.60 42.54 -4.97
N THR A 261 -13.28 42.54 -4.77
CA THR A 261 -12.43 43.73 -4.97
C THR A 261 -12.02 43.85 -6.43
N MET A 262 -11.59 42.74 -7.04
CA MET A 262 -11.21 42.67 -8.45
C MET A 262 -12.37 42.09 -9.26
N TRP A 263 -12.58 42.61 -10.48
CA TRP A 263 -13.68 42.18 -11.36
C TRP A 263 -15.02 42.08 -10.62
N LYS A 264 -15.41 43.18 -9.99
CA LYS A 264 -16.67 43.30 -9.24
C LYS A 264 -17.85 42.90 -10.15
N GLU A 265 -18.77 42.12 -9.60
CA GLU A 265 -19.97 41.60 -10.29
C GLU A 265 -19.71 40.65 -11.47
N LYS A 266 -18.44 40.32 -11.74
CA LYS A 266 -18.06 39.31 -12.74
C LYS A 266 -17.67 37.99 -12.07
N MET A 267 -17.99 36.91 -12.74
CA MET A 267 -17.53 35.56 -12.44
C MET A 267 -16.30 35.28 -13.31
N ILE A 268 -15.16 35.06 -12.68
CA ILE A 268 -13.87 34.93 -13.37
C ILE A 268 -13.39 33.48 -13.30
N CYS A 269 -13.00 32.93 -14.45
CA CYS A 269 -12.34 31.63 -14.53
C CYS A 269 -11.19 31.59 -15.55
N THR A 270 -10.35 30.56 -15.45
CA THR A 270 -9.33 30.23 -16.47
C THR A 270 -9.90 29.29 -17.53
N PHE A 271 -10.75 28.36 -17.11
CA PHE A 271 -11.45 27.44 -18.01
C PHE A 271 -12.79 26.98 -17.42
N ALA A 272 -13.59 26.29 -18.23
CA ALA A 272 -14.90 25.75 -17.91
C ALA A 272 -15.03 24.31 -18.39
N LEU A 273 -15.57 23.43 -17.55
CA LEU A 273 -15.81 22.03 -17.91
C LEU A 273 -16.93 21.47 -17.01
N GLY A 274 -17.95 20.87 -17.60
CA GLY A 274 -19.14 20.46 -16.85
C GLY A 274 -20.24 19.90 -17.74
N SER A 275 -21.50 20.14 -17.39
CA SER A 275 -22.65 19.74 -18.21
C SER A 275 -22.92 20.69 -19.37
N GLN A 276 -23.79 20.27 -20.28
CA GLN A 276 -24.28 21.15 -21.36
C GLN A 276 -24.97 22.41 -20.80
N LYS A 277 -25.67 22.32 -19.67
CA LYS A 277 -26.32 23.48 -19.01
C LYS A 277 -25.29 24.55 -18.64
N LEU A 278 -24.08 24.14 -18.25
CA LEU A 278 -22.98 25.06 -17.97
C LEU A 278 -22.51 25.75 -19.24
N TYR A 279 -22.30 25.00 -20.33
CA TYR A 279 -21.88 25.57 -21.60
C TYR A 279 -22.91 26.55 -22.15
N ASP A 280 -24.19 26.20 -22.08
CA ASP A 280 -25.29 27.09 -22.46
C ASP A 280 -25.32 28.36 -21.59
N PHE A 281 -25.01 28.24 -20.30
CA PHE A 281 -24.99 29.37 -19.37
C PHE A 281 -23.86 30.37 -19.64
N ILE A 282 -22.68 29.89 -20.03
CA ILE A 282 -21.52 30.76 -20.28
C ILE A 282 -21.51 31.35 -21.69
N ASP A 283 -22.27 30.78 -22.63
CA ASP A 283 -22.39 31.31 -23.99
C ASP A 283 -22.91 32.75 -23.99
N ARG A 284 -22.12 33.67 -24.54
CA ARG A 284 -22.43 35.11 -24.66
C ARG A 284 -22.91 35.75 -23.36
N ASN A 285 -22.48 35.24 -22.21
CA ASN A 285 -22.86 35.76 -20.90
C ASN A 285 -21.85 36.81 -20.43
N VAL A 286 -22.25 38.09 -20.48
CA VAL A 286 -21.38 39.22 -20.11
C VAL A 286 -20.92 39.21 -18.66
N SER A 287 -21.56 38.42 -17.79
CA SER A 287 -21.18 38.30 -16.38
C SER A 287 -20.08 37.27 -16.15
N VAL A 288 -19.75 36.43 -17.15
CA VAL A 288 -18.68 35.43 -17.09
C VAL A 288 -17.53 35.88 -17.99
N GLU A 289 -16.31 35.86 -17.46
CA GLU A 289 -15.11 36.12 -18.26
C GLU A 289 -14.05 35.05 -18.04
N VAL A 290 -13.51 34.55 -19.15
CA VAL A 290 -12.42 33.58 -19.21
C VAL A 290 -11.12 34.32 -19.50
N HIS A 291 -10.13 34.17 -18.61
CA HIS A 291 -8.86 34.89 -18.67
C HIS A 291 -7.67 33.93 -18.59
N GLN A 292 -6.47 34.44 -18.91
CA GLN A 292 -5.27 33.59 -18.97
C GLN A 292 -4.93 32.97 -17.62
N GLY A 293 -4.39 31.74 -17.62
CA GLY A 293 -3.96 31.06 -16.40
C GLY A 293 -2.95 31.88 -15.59
N LYS A 294 -2.03 32.59 -16.26
CA LYS A 294 -1.06 33.49 -15.63
C LYS A 294 -1.67 34.66 -14.86
N VAL A 295 -2.95 34.97 -15.07
CA VAL A 295 -3.67 36.08 -14.44
C VAL A 295 -4.58 35.54 -13.35
N VAL A 296 -5.47 34.60 -13.69
CA VAL A 296 -6.50 34.11 -12.78
C VAL A 296 -5.89 33.28 -11.65
N ASN A 297 -4.85 32.49 -11.95
CA ASN A 297 -4.15 31.68 -10.98
C ASN A 297 -2.97 32.41 -10.30
N ASP A 298 -2.67 33.67 -10.62
CA ASP A 298 -1.58 34.38 -9.94
C ASP A 298 -1.93 34.57 -8.44
N PRO A 299 -1.14 34.03 -7.50
CA PRO A 299 -1.38 34.21 -6.07
C PRO A 299 -1.49 35.68 -5.64
N PHE A 300 -0.81 36.61 -6.32
CA PHE A 300 -0.91 38.05 -6.04
C PHE A 300 -2.23 38.66 -6.49
N ILE A 301 -2.84 38.15 -7.56
CA ILE A 301 -4.18 38.56 -8.00
C ILE A 301 -5.25 37.92 -7.12
N ILE A 302 -5.11 36.62 -6.84
CA ILE A 302 -6.02 35.88 -5.94
C ILE A 302 -6.08 36.57 -4.57
N ALA A 303 -4.93 36.98 -4.01
CA ALA A 303 -4.85 37.65 -2.72
C ALA A 303 -5.58 39.01 -2.66
N GLN A 304 -5.82 39.67 -3.80
CA GLN A 304 -6.53 40.95 -3.83
C GLN A 304 -8.05 40.79 -3.69
N ASN A 305 -8.60 39.61 -3.96
CA ASN A 305 -10.03 39.36 -3.80
C ASN A 305 -10.41 39.32 -2.31
N TYR A 306 -11.53 39.95 -1.95
CA TYR A 306 -12.05 39.97 -0.58
C TYR A 306 -12.52 38.58 -0.14
N LYS A 307 -12.10 38.17 1.08
CA LYS A 307 -12.46 36.88 1.70
C LYS A 307 -12.36 35.71 0.72
N MET A 308 -11.18 35.55 0.14
CA MET A 308 -10.94 34.49 -0.83
C MET A 308 -10.86 33.13 -0.12
N ILE A 309 -11.79 32.23 -0.42
CA ILE A 309 -11.84 30.86 0.08
C ILE A 309 -11.47 29.92 -1.06
N SER A 310 -10.38 29.18 -0.86
CA SER A 310 -9.96 28.12 -1.76
C SER A 310 -10.25 26.77 -1.13
N VAL A 311 -10.92 25.89 -1.87
CA VAL A 311 -11.17 24.51 -1.45
C VAL A 311 -10.59 23.55 -2.49
N ASN A 312 -9.65 22.73 -2.03
CA ASN A 312 -8.95 21.76 -2.85
C ASN A 312 -8.92 20.38 -2.16
N THR A 313 -8.69 19.32 -2.93
CA THR A 313 -8.58 17.96 -2.40
C THR A 313 -7.16 17.42 -2.42
N ALA A 314 -6.84 16.47 -1.55
CA ALA A 314 -5.54 15.81 -1.50
C ALA A 314 -5.64 14.28 -1.45
N ILE A 315 -4.55 13.61 -1.83
CA ILE A 315 -4.42 12.15 -1.75
C ILE A 315 -3.98 11.76 -0.32
N THR A 316 -2.98 12.45 0.21
CA THR A 316 -2.42 12.17 1.54
C THR A 316 -1.70 13.40 2.09
N LEU A 317 -1.57 13.48 3.42
CA LEU A 317 -0.70 14.45 4.09
C LEU A 317 0.03 13.82 5.27
N ASP A 318 1.18 14.38 5.63
CA ASP A 318 1.92 13.98 6.83
C ASP A 318 1.73 14.91 8.04
N ILE A 319 2.27 14.52 9.21
CA ILE A 319 2.19 15.31 10.43
C ILE A 319 3.00 16.62 10.41
N ASN A 320 3.96 16.75 9.49
CA ASN A 320 4.61 18.03 9.23
C ASN A 320 3.66 18.98 8.49
N GLY A 321 2.52 18.49 7.99
CA GLY A 321 1.57 19.23 7.18
C GLY A 321 1.94 19.23 5.70
N GLN A 322 2.87 18.38 5.25
CA GLN A 322 3.18 18.29 3.81
C GLN A 322 2.03 17.58 3.11
N ILE A 323 1.51 18.19 2.04
CA ILE A 323 0.29 17.72 1.35
C ILE A 323 0.69 17.21 -0.03
N CYS A 324 0.26 16.00 -0.35
CA CYS A 324 0.50 15.33 -1.63
C CYS A 324 -0.84 15.10 -2.34
N SER A 325 -0.99 15.69 -3.52
CA SER A 325 -2.23 15.64 -4.30
C SER A 325 -2.04 15.05 -5.70
N GLN A 326 -0.79 14.84 -6.13
CA GLN A 326 -0.47 14.48 -7.52
C GLN A 326 0.16 13.10 -7.72
N SER A 327 0.56 12.42 -6.64
CA SER A 327 1.26 11.14 -6.72
C SER A 327 0.87 10.16 -5.61
N ILE A 328 1.12 8.88 -5.84
CA ILE A 328 0.96 7.79 -4.88
C ILE A 328 2.34 7.12 -4.73
N GLY A 329 3.11 7.55 -3.72
CA GLY A 329 4.55 7.28 -3.70
C GLY A 329 5.19 7.80 -4.99
N PRO A 330 6.04 7.03 -5.69
CA PRO A 330 6.72 7.48 -6.90
C PRO A 330 5.82 7.46 -8.16
N LYS A 331 4.56 7.03 -8.05
CA LYS A 331 3.67 6.92 -9.21
C LYS A 331 2.87 8.22 -9.38
N HIS A 332 3.16 8.96 -10.44
CA HIS A 332 2.39 10.13 -10.82
C HIS A 332 0.93 9.76 -11.15
N PHE A 333 -0.01 10.57 -10.71
CA PHE A 333 -1.44 10.29 -10.80
C PHE A 333 -2.24 11.43 -11.46
N SER A 334 -1.91 12.68 -11.15
CA SER A 334 -2.63 13.86 -11.65
C SER A 334 -1.65 15.01 -11.95
N GLY A 335 -1.62 16.05 -11.13
CA GLY A 335 -0.74 17.21 -11.27
C GLY A 335 -1.05 18.23 -10.18
N THR A 336 -0.20 19.24 -10.04
CA THR A 336 -0.39 20.34 -9.09
C THR A 336 -1.63 21.18 -9.39
N GLY A 337 -1.90 21.45 -10.66
CA GLY A 337 -2.86 22.46 -11.09
C GLY A 337 -2.56 23.81 -10.44
N GLY A 338 -3.60 24.59 -10.13
CA GLY A 338 -3.50 25.79 -9.32
C GLY A 338 -3.70 25.57 -7.83
N GLN A 339 -3.61 24.33 -7.33
CA GLN A 339 -3.88 24.05 -5.91
C GLN A 339 -3.03 24.92 -4.99
N LEU A 340 -1.70 24.92 -5.19
CA LEU A 340 -0.81 25.73 -4.38
C LEU A 340 -1.04 27.23 -4.61
N ASP A 341 -1.33 27.62 -5.85
CA ASP A 341 -1.57 29.01 -6.23
C ASP A 341 -2.74 29.63 -5.46
N TYR A 342 -3.88 28.95 -5.48
CA TYR A 342 -5.08 29.34 -4.76
C TYR A 342 -4.92 29.21 -3.25
N HIS A 343 -4.25 28.16 -2.77
CA HIS A 343 -4.00 28.00 -1.34
C HIS A 343 -3.16 29.16 -0.77
N LEU A 344 -2.14 29.61 -1.51
CA LEU A 344 -1.31 30.76 -1.15
C LEU A 344 -2.05 32.08 -1.27
N GLY A 345 -2.73 32.31 -2.39
CA GLY A 345 -3.48 33.54 -2.65
C GLY A 345 -4.60 33.74 -1.63
N ALA A 346 -5.36 32.69 -1.33
CA ALA A 346 -6.44 32.72 -0.34
C ALA A 346 -5.91 33.08 1.07
N GLN A 347 -4.77 32.51 1.49
CA GLN A 347 -4.16 32.85 2.77
C GLN A 347 -3.66 34.28 2.90
N LYS A 348 -3.37 34.94 1.77
CA LYS A 348 -2.94 36.34 1.70
C LYS A 348 -4.10 37.31 1.54
N SER A 349 -5.29 36.81 1.18
CA SER A 349 -6.51 37.61 1.12
C SER A 349 -6.99 37.99 2.52
N ASN A 350 -7.51 39.21 2.64
CA ASN A 350 -8.12 39.68 3.89
C ASN A 350 -9.36 38.84 4.22
N GLY A 351 -9.30 38.10 5.34
CA GLY A 351 -10.32 37.14 5.74
C GLY A 351 -10.40 35.89 4.86
N GLY A 352 -9.39 35.65 4.02
CA GLY A 352 -9.32 34.46 3.18
C GLY A 352 -8.73 33.25 3.90
N ARG A 353 -8.95 32.06 3.32
CA ARG A 353 -8.55 30.77 3.88
C ARG A 353 -8.28 29.75 2.79
N GLY A 354 -7.18 29.01 2.93
CA GLY A 354 -6.89 27.83 2.12
C GLY A 354 -7.36 26.56 2.82
N ILE A 355 -8.22 25.77 2.17
CA ILE A 355 -8.78 24.54 2.72
C ILE A 355 -8.38 23.35 1.86
N ILE A 356 -7.80 22.34 2.51
CA ILE A 356 -7.51 21.04 1.90
C ILE A 356 -8.42 19.99 2.53
N ALA A 357 -9.20 19.31 1.69
CA ALA A 357 -10.14 18.30 2.09
C ALA A 357 -9.72 16.91 1.60
N LEU A 358 -9.86 15.90 2.43
CA LEU A 358 -9.60 14.52 2.05
C LEU A 358 -10.38 13.54 2.93
N ARG A 359 -10.71 12.38 2.36
CA ARG A 359 -11.11 11.19 3.14
C ARG A 359 -9.99 10.83 4.12
N SER A 360 -10.31 10.42 5.34
CA SER A 360 -9.31 10.04 6.36
C SER A 360 -8.63 8.68 6.10
N THR A 361 -9.25 7.82 5.28
CA THR A 361 -8.73 6.49 4.91
C THR A 361 -8.96 6.16 3.44
N ALA A 362 -8.03 5.44 2.80
CA ALA A 362 -8.09 4.84 1.47
C ALA A 362 -8.32 3.32 1.53
N LYS A 363 -8.66 2.70 0.37
CA LYS A 363 -8.82 1.23 0.20
C LYS A 363 -9.71 0.59 1.28
N GLU A 364 -10.99 0.95 1.29
CA GLU A 364 -11.98 0.37 2.22
C GLU A 364 -11.54 0.46 3.71
N GLY A 365 -11.01 1.61 4.12
CA GLY A 365 -10.57 1.84 5.50
C GLY A 365 -9.19 1.28 5.85
N THR A 366 -8.54 0.52 4.96
CA THR A 366 -7.32 -0.22 5.32
C THR A 366 -6.02 0.61 5.27
N VAL A 367 -6.06 1.81 4.69
CA VAL A 367 -4.91 2.71 4.54
C VAL A 367 -5.29 4.08 5.10
N SER A 368 -4.51 4.69 5.99
CA SER A 368 -4.76 6.09 6.36
C SER A 368 -4.22 7.06 5.30
N THR A 369 -4.92 8.16 5.08
CA THR A 369 -4.45 9.28 4.24
C THR A 369 -3.71 10.34 5.06
N ILE A 370 -3.85 10.33 6.39
CA ILE A 370 -3.03 11.11 7.32
C ILE A 370 -1.93 10.19 7.86
N VAL A 371 -0.68 10.52 7.57
CA VAL A 371 0.46 9.62 7.86
C VAL A 371 1.54 10.31 8.72
N PRO A 372 2.37 9.55 9.46
CA PRO A 372 3.53 10.10 10.16
C PRO A 372 4.54 10.77 9.24
N MET A 373 4.74 10.18 8.05
CA MET A 373 5.67 10.66 7.03
C MET A 373 5.11 10.26 5.68
N LEU A 374 5.20 11.16 4.69
CA LEU A 374 4.78 10.84 3.32
C LEU A 374 5.49 9.59 2.79
N PRO A 375 4.81 8.73 2.02
CA PRO A 375 5.44 7.59 1.36
C PRO A 375 6.67 8.02 0.53
N GLN A 376 7.70 7.18 0.49
CA GLN A 376 8.89 7.46 -0.31
C GLN A 376 8.53 7.69 -1.78
N GLY A 377 9.05 8.78 -2.35
CA GLY A 377 8.77 9.18 -3.73
C GLY A 377 7.52 10.05 -3.89
N SER A 378 6.72 10.27 -2.84
CA SER A 378 5.59 11.20 -2.90
C SER A 378 6.04 12.62 -3.23
N GLU A 379 5.40 13.20 -4.23
CA GLU A 379 5.58 14.57 -4.66
C GLU A 379 4.76 15.53 -3.78
N VAL A 380 5.44 16.43 -3.07
CA VAL A 380 4.79 17.44 -2.22
C VAL A 380 4.14 18.51 -3.12
N THR A 381 2.82 18.65 -3.03
CA THR A 381 2.03 19.65 -3.75
C THR A 381 1.90 20.95 -2.97
N VAL A 382 1.51 20.88 -1.68
CA VAL A 382 1.53 22.04 -0.78
C VAL A 382 2.58 21.78 0.31
N PRO A 383 3.68 22.55 0.31
CA PRO A 383 4.70 22.45 1.36
C PRO A 383 4.14 22.73 2.75
N GLY A 384 4.68 22.06 3.77
CA GLY A 384 4.14 22.11 5.13
C GLY A 384 4.09 23.51 5.75
N GLN A 385 4.97 24.43 5.35
CA GLN A 385 4.93 25.83 5.80
C GLN A 385 3.68 26.59 5.35
N TYR A 386 3.01 26.12 4.29
CA TYR A 386 1.79 26.73 3.75
C TYR A 386 0.52 25.98 4.11
N ALA A 387 0.61 24.86 4.84
CA ALA A 387 -0.58 24.13 5.27
C ALA A 387 -1.45 25.00 6.19
N ASP A 388 -2.67 25.25 5.74
CA ASP A 388 -3.65 26.09 6.45
C ASP A 388 -4.68 25.25 7.20
N THR A 389 -5.77 24.87 6.54
CA THR A 389 -6.90 24.16 7.15
C THR A 389 -7.08 22.80 6.49
N ILE A 390 -7.10 21.73 7.29
CA ILE A 390 -7.34 20.36 6.83
C ILE A 390 -8.72 19.89 7.28
N VAL A 391 -9.49 19.28 6.39
CA VAL A 391 -10.82 18.76 6.67
C VAL A 391 -10.94 17.30 6.25
N THR A 392 -11.49 16.47 7.15
CA THR A 392 -11.90 15.09 6.87
C THR A 392 -13.33 14.89 7.35
N GLU A 393 -13.87 13.69 7.13
CA GLU A 393 -15.16 13.28 7.69
C GLU A 393 -15.19 13.25 9.24
N PHE A 394 -14.03 13.36 9.91
CA PHE A 394 -13.92 13.41 11.38
C PHE A 394 -13.75 14.83 11.94
N GLY A 395 -13.70 15.85 11.09
CA GLY A 395 -13.66 17.25 11.51
C GLY A 395 -12.58 18.10 10.85
N VAL A 396 -12.30 19.24 11.48
CA VAL A 396 -11.43 20.31 10.98
C VAL A 396 -10.17 20.45 11.85
N ALA A 397 -9.02 20.62 11.21
CA ALA A 397 -7.74 20.92 11.87
C ALA A 397 -7.05 22.13 11.22
N ASP A 398 -6.96 23.24 11.96
CA ASP A 398 -6.09 24.37 11.58
C ASP A 398 -4.62 24.02 11.85
N LEU A 399 -3.69 24.33 10.95
CA LEU A 399 -2.25 24.02 11.11
C LEU A 399 -1.35 25.27 11.15
N LYS A 400 -1.88 26.45 10.79
CA LYS A 400 -1.10 27.70 10.81
C LYS A 400 -0.57 28.00 12.21
N GLY A 401 0.71 28.34 12.28
CA GLY A 401 1.40 28.67 13.54
C GLY A 401 1.59 27.50 14.52
N LYS A 402 1.09 26.30 14.23
CA LYS A 402 1.26 25.13 15.11
C LYS A 402 2.64 24.49 14.91
N THR A 403 3.30 24.17 16.02
CA THR A 403 4.49 23.29 16.04
C THR A 403 4.16 21.90 15.48
N VAL A 404 5.14 21.13 15.03
CA VAL A 404 4.92 19.76 14.51
C VAL A 404 4.20 18.87 15.53
N LYS A 405 4.50 19.02 16.84
CA LYS A 405 3.76 18.35 17.90
C LYS A 405 2.28 18.75 17.91
N GLN A 406 1.97 20.04 17.90
CA GLN A 406 0.58 20.53 17.87
C GLN A 406 -0.14 20.15 16.57
N ARG A 407 0.56 20.10 15.44
CA ARG A 407 0.03 19.61 14.15
C ARG A 407 -0.34 18.14 14.25
N MET A 408 0.56 17.29 14.75
CA MET A 408 0.28 15.88 15.02
C MET A 408 -0.98 15.71 15.87
N GLU A 409 -1.10 16.44 16.99
CA GLU A 409 -2.30 16.37 17.85
C GLU A 409 -3.58 16.81 17.12
N ALA A 410 -3.52 17.86 16.31
CA ALA A 410 -4.67 18.34 15.56
C ALA A 410 -5.09 17.36 14.46
N LEU A 411 -4.12 16.81 13.72
CA LEU A 411 -4.34 15.86 12.64
C LEU A 411 -4.85 14.51 13.15
N ILE A 412 -4.37 14.03 14.30
CA ILE A 412 -4.88 12.80 14.93
C ILE A 412 -6.38 12.92 15.24
N LYS A 413 -6.86 14.09 15.71
CA LYS A 413 -8.28 14.29 16.04
C LYS A 413 -9.20 14.12 14.83
N ILE A 414 -8.72 14.50 13.66
CA ILE A 414 -9.42 14.36 12.38
C ILE A 414 -8.98 13.12 11.59
N SER A 415 -8.17 12.24 12.18
CA SER A 415 -7.83 10.95 11.58
C SER A 415 -8.88 9.91 11.95
N HIS A 416 -9.03 8.89 11.11
CA HIS A 416 -9.85 7.73 11.43
C HIS A 416 -9.37 7.08 12.75
N PRO A 417 -10.28 6.71 13.67
CA PRO A 417 -9.95 6.18 15.00
C PRO A 417 -8.86 5.09 14.97
N ASP A 418 -8.97 4.14 14.05
CA ASP A 418 -8.05 2.99 13.90
C ASP A 418 -6.57 3.36 13.66
N PHE A 419 -6.29 4.60 13.22
CA PHE A 419 -4.92 5.03 12.89
C PHE A 419 -4.37 6.07 13.86
N ARG A 420 -5.17 6.57 14.80
CA ARG A 420 -4.78 7.66 15.72
C ARG A 420 -3.57 7.33 16.58
N GLU A 421 -3.57 6.15 17.19
CA GLU A 421 -2.46 5.67 18.02
C GLU A 421 -1.22 5.40 17.16
N TRP A 422 -1.41 4.74 16.00
CA TRP A 422 -0.32 4.48 15.08
C TRP A 422 0.38 5.76 14.61
N ILE A 423 -0.38 6.81 14.26
CA ILE A 423 0.18 8.09 13.83
C ILE A 423 1.06 8.68 14.94
N ARG A 424 0.55 8.68 16.18
CA ARG A 424 1.25 9.19 17.37
C ARG A 424 2.53 8.43 17.66
N ASP A 425 2.43 7.11 17.77
CA ASP A 425 3.53 6.26 18.18
C ASP A 425 4.65 6.26 17.14
N GLU A 426 4.28 6.22 15.87
CA GLU A 426 5.25 6.23 14.78
C GLU A 426 5.95 7.58 14.69
N ALA A 427 5.24 8.70 14.85
CA ALA A 427 5.82 10.04 14.92
C ALA A 427 6.87 10.19 16.04
N HIS A 428 6.60 9.60 17.20
CA HIS A 428 7.55 9.52 18.30
C HIS A 428 8.73 8.60 17.98
N ARG A 429 8.46 7.42 17.41
CA ARG A 429 9.47 6.40 17.11
C ARG A 429 10.51 6.89 16.09
N ILE A 430 10.08 7.61 15.07
CA ILE A 430 10.97 8.15 14.01
C ILE A 430 11.57 9.51 14.37
N GLY A 431 11.21 10.08 15.52
CA GLY A 431 11.81 11.30 16.05
C GLY A 431 11.30 12.61 15.46
N ILE A 432 10.25 12.60 14.60
CA ILE A 432 9.63 13.83 14.09
C ILE A 432 9.00 14.64 15.24
N VAL A 433 8.37 13.93 16.20
CA VAL A 433 7.93 14.53 17.46
C VAL A 433 8.64 13.81 18.60
N PRO A 434 9.75 14.33 19.14
CA PRO A 434 10.45 13.70 20.26
C PRO A 434 9.56 13.59 21.50
N LYS A 435 9.72 12.52 22.29
CA LYS A 435 9.10 12.43 23.62
C LYS A 435 9.79 13.41 24.57
N LEU A 436 9.00 14.07 25.42
CA LEU A 436 9.50 15.01 26.42
C LEU A 436 10.46 14.28 27.37
N GLN A 437 11.66 14.82 27.55
CA GLN A 437 12.62 14.36 28.56
C GLN A 437 12.63 15.37 29.72
N MET A 438 12.27 14.96 30.94
CA MET A 438 12.34 15.82 32.12
C MET A 438 13.73 15.77 32.77
N GLN A 439 14.35 16.92 33.02
CA GLN A 439 15.59 16.98 33.82
C GLN A 439 15.25 16.80 35.31
N GLY A 440 16.01 15.93 35.99
CA GLY A 440 15.79 15.54 37.40
C GLY A 440 15.06 14.21 37.59
N PHE A 441 14.38 13.71 36.55
CA PHE A 441 13.95 12.32 36.39
C PHE A 441 14.63 11.76 35.12
N ARG A 442 15.93 11.49 35.23
CA ARG A 442 16.70 10.85 34.17
C ARG A 442 16.64 9.33 34.36
N VAL A 443 15.90 8.63 33.50
CA VAL A 443 16.47 7.39 32.95
C VAL A 443 17.41 7.88 31.85
N GLU A 444 18.71 7.94 32.12
CA GLU A 444 19.66 8.37 31.10
C GLU A 444 19.70 7.35 29.95
N PRO A 445 19.48 7.76 28.68
CA PRO A 445 20.19 7.14 27.58
C PRO A 445 21.62 7.70 27.63
N PRO A 446 22.67 6.87 27.79
CA PRO A 446 24.02 7.37 27.89
C PRO A 446 24.44 8.06 26.59
N ALA A 447 25.22 9.13 26.75
CA ALA A 447 25.86 9.86 25.66
C ALA A 447 26.63 8.90 24.74
N PHE A 448 26.47 9.10 23.42
CA PHE A 448 27.14 8.29 22.42
C PHE A 448 28.63 8.66 22.35
N ALA A 449 29.44 7.95 23.12
CA ALA A 449 30.82 7.67 22.74
C ALA A 449 30.81 6.60 21.65
N ASP A 450 31.79 6.66 20.74
CA ASP A 450 32.04 5.60 19.75
C ASP A 450 32.07 4.23 20.45
N PRO A 451 31.43 3.20 19.88
CA PRO A 451 31.36 1.91 20.53
C PRO A 451 32.76 1.31 20.66
N GLU A 452 33.22 1.08 21.89
CA GLU A 452 34.32 0.15 22.09
C GLU A 452 33.91 -1.24 21.56
N PRO A 453 34.77 -1.91 20.78
CA PRO A 453 34.51 -3.26 20.33
C PRO A 453 34.57 -4.21 21.52
N VAL A 454 33.41 -4.61 22.03
CA VAL A 454 33.34 -5.76 22.93
C VAL A 454 33.59 -6.99 22.07
N GLY A 455 34.62 -7.78 22.39
CA GLY A 455 35.00 -9.02 21.69
C GLY A 455 33.98 -10.17 21.82
N VAL A 456 32.69 -9.89 21.59
CA VAL A 456 31.61 -10.88 21.58
C VAL A 456 31.56 -11.54 20.20
N PRO A 457 31.75 -12.87 20.08
CA PRO A 457 31.63 -13.58 18.82
C PRO A 457 30.30 -13.25 18.12
N GLY A 458 30.40 -12.81 16.87
CA GLY A 458 29.26 -12.50 16.01
C GLY A 458 28.73 -11.08 16.11
N VAL A 459 29.29 -10.22 16.97
CA VAL A 459 28.93 -8.80 17.05
C VAL A 459 30.12 -7.95 16.64
N THR A 460 29.91 -7.08 15.67
CA THR A 460 30.91 -6.12 15.16
C THR A 460 30.38 -4.70 15.28
N ALA A 461 31.14 -3.71 14.81
CA ALA A 461 30.68 -2.32 14.78
C ALA A 461 29.42 -2.13 13.90
N ASP A 462 29.29 -2.93 12.83
CA ASP A 462 28.28 -2.75 11.79
C ASP A 462 27.38 -3.98 11.57
N LYS A 463 27.64 -5.13 12.20
CA LYS A 463 26.88 -6.38 11.99
C LYS A 463 26.64 -7.21 13.24
N ILE A 464 25.55 -7.97 13.21
CA ILE A 464 25.23 -9.09 14.13
C ILE A 464 25.01 -10.34 13.27
N LYS A 465 25.87 -11.36 13.45
CA LYS A 465 25.79 -12.64 12.74
C LYS A 465 24.87 -13.60 13.47
N LEU A 466 23.89 -14.15 12.78
CA LEU A 466 22.92 -15.13 13.26
C LEU A 466 23.08 -16.41 12.44
N GLY A 467 22.99 -17.57 13.08
CA GLY A 467 23.12 -18.87 12.40
C GLY A 467 21.80 -19.61 12.32
N THR A 468 21.63 -20.45 11.30
CA THR A 468 20.57 -21.46 11.25
C THR A 468 21.00 -22.64 10.39
N PHE A 469 20.42 -23.81 10.64
CA PHE A 469 20.47 -24.93 9.71
C PHE A 469 19.05 -25.35 9.35
N LEU A 470 18.80 -25.50 8.04
CA LEU A 470 17.50 -25.80 7.46
C LEU A 470 17.63 -26.99 6.50
N ASP A 471 16.55 -27.72 6.30
CA ASP A 471 16.49 -28.77 5.27
C ASP A 471 16.28 -28.09 3.91
N LEU A 472 17.35 -27.67 3.23
CA LEU A 472 17.27 -27.04 1.89
C LEU A 472 17.37 -28.06 0.77
N THR A 473 17.90 -29.25 1.08
CA THR A 473 17.86 -30.42 0.22
C THR A 473 17.22 -31.61 0.93
N GLY A 474 16.97 -32.70 0.20
CA GLY A 474 16.36 -33.90 0.76
C GLY A 474 14.82 -33.79 0.89
N PRO A 475 14.21 -34.67 1.71
CA PRO A 475 12.76 -34.88 1.70
C PRO A 475 11.94 -33.69 2.21
N ASN A 476 12.56 -32.76 2.94
CA ASN A 476 11.91 -31.59 3.52
C ASN A 476 12.30 -30.26 2.83
N ALA A 477 12.96 -30.31 1.67
CA ALA A 477 13.52 -29.13 0.98
C ALA A 477 12.54 -27.95 0.85
N THR A 478 11.29 -28.22 0.48
CA THR A 478 10.25 -27.20 0.33
C THR A 478 9.97 -26.46 1.64
N LEU A 479 9.94 -27.18 2.77
CA LEU A 479 9.70 -26.60 4.09
C LEU A 479 10.87 -25.69 4.49
N GLY A 480 12.11 -26.14 4.29
CA GLY A 480 13.30 -25.34 4.62
C GLY A 480 13.41 -24.07 3.77
N LEU A 481 13.05 -24.14 2.48
CA LEU A 481 13.01 -22.97 1.60
C LEU A 481 11.95 -21.95 2.04
N ASP A 482 10.73 -22.38 2.36
CA ASP A 482 9.67 -21.50 2.88
C ASP A 482 10.16 -20.75 4.14
N MET A 483 10.81 -21.46 5.05
CA MET A 483 11.35 -20.86 6.27
C MET A 483 12.47 -19.86 5.99
N LEU A 484 13.40 -20.20 5.10
CA LEU A 484 14.48 -19.30 4.70
C LEU A 484 13.93 -17.97 4.18
N HIS A 485 12.88 -18.01 3.36
CA HIS A 485 12.26 -16.82 2.82
C HIS A 485 11.60 -15.97 3.90
N GLY A 486 10.90 -16.60 4.86
CA GLY A 486 10.31 -15.91 6.01
C GLY A 486 11.34 -15.18 6.89
N PHE A 487 12.45 -15.85 7.23
CA PHE A 487 13.54 -15.22 7.99
C PHE A 487 14.15 -14.03 7.23
N THR A 488 14.51 -14.26 5.97
CA THR A 488 15.18 -13.28 5.11
C THR A 488 14.30 -12.05 4.91
N ALA A 489 13.01 -12.23 4.62
CA ALA A 489 12.08 -11.13 4.40
C ALA A 489 12.02 -10.16 5.59
N TYR A 490 12.05 -10.67 6.83
CA TYR A 490 12.02 -9.79 8.00
C TYR A 490 13.36 -9.14 8.30
N PHE A 491 14.47 -9.88 8.24
CA PHE A 491 15.79 -9.30 8.49
C PHE A 491 16.19 -8.26 7.44
N ASP A 492 15.87 -8.49 6.16
CA ASP A 492 16.06 -7.50 5.10
C ASP A 492 15.21 -6.25 5.34
N TYR A 493 13.96 -6.43 5.79
CA TYR A 493 13.12 -5.31 6.19
C TYR A 493 13.75 -4.50 7.33
N ILE A 494 14.27 -5.14 8.38
CA ILE A 494 14.94 -4.43 9.49
C ILE A 494 16.22 -3.72 9.01
N ASN A 495 17.02 -4.38 8.19
CA ASN A 495 18.26 -3.81 7.66
C ASN A 495 17.99 -2.58 6.77
N SER A 496 17.02 -2.67 5.87
CA SER A 496 16.71 -1.62 4.88
C SER A 496 15.88 -0.47 5.46
N SER A 497 14.91 -0.75 6.32
CA SER A 497 13.97 0.26 6.83
C SER A 497 14.36 0.86 8.19
N GLN A 498 15.19 0.15 8.99
CA GLN A 498 15.57 0.58 10.34
C GLN A 498 17.10 0.71 10.50
N GLY A 499 17.88 0.42 9.45
CA GLY A 499 19.35 0.45 9.51
C GLY A 499 19.94 -0.68 10.36
N GLY A 500 19.18 -1.76 10.57
CA GLY A 500 19.57 -2.87 11.44
C GLY A 500 19.10 -2.71 12.89
N VAL A 501 19.70 -3.47 13.81
CA VAL A 501 19.44 -3.38 15.25
C VAL A 501 20.56 -2.62 15.92
N CYS A 502 20.22 -1.52 16.60
CA CYS A 502 21.19 -0.68 17.29
C CYS A 502 22.33 -0.18 16.37
N GLY A 503 22.04 0.04 15.07
CA GLY A 503 23.00 0.47 14.05
C GLY A 503 23.79 -0.66 13.39
N ARG A 504 23.50 -1.93 13.71
CA ARG A 504 24.19 -3.11 13.17
C ARG A 504 23.24 -3.92 12.29
N LYS A 505 23.67 -4.24 11.07
CA LYS A 505 22.90 -5.09 10.14
C LYS A 505 22.85 -6.53 10.66
N LEU A 506 21.69 -7.16 10.52
CA LEU A 506 21.48 -8.56 10.81
C LEU A 506 21.96 -9.38 9.60
N GLU A 507 22.87 -10.33 9.82
CA GLU A 507 23.40 -11.25 8.81
C GLU A 507 23.03 -12.67 9.20
N LEU A 508 22.14 -13.31 8.44
CA LEU A 508 21.75 -14.71 8.68
C LEU A 508 22.61 -15.64 7.82
N ILE A 509 23.37 -16.51 8.49
CA ILE A 509 24.20 -17.56 7.90
C ILE A 509 23.39 -18.86 7.95
N VAL A 510 23.18 -19.46 6.79
CA VAL A 510 22.26 -20.60 6.61
C VAL A 510 23.05 -21.79 6.10
N GLU A 511 22.95 -22.92 6.79
CA GLU A 511 23.49 -24.19 6.34
C GLU A 511 22.38 -25.17 5.97
N ASP A 512 22.59 -25.96 4.92
CA ASP A 512 21.71 -27.07 4.58
C ASP A 512 22.12 -28.32 5.39
N ASN A 513 21.24 -28.85 6.25
CA ASN A 513 21.47 -30.11 6.97
C ASN A 513 20.76 -31.33 6.36
N ALA A 514 19.90 -31.14 5.35
CA ALA A 514 19.21 -32.21 4.61
C ALA A 514 18.52 -33.29 5.48
N PHE A 515 18.01 -32.89 6.65
CA PHE A 515 17.40 -33.76 7.66
C PHE A 515 18.34 -34.84 8.25
N ASP A 516 19.64 -34.55 8.32
CA ASP A 516 20.68 -35.44 8.87
C ASP A 516 21.29 -34.90 10.18
N SER A 517 21.23 -35.71 11.24
CA SER A 517 21.68 -35.33 12.58
C SER A 517 23.20 -35.21 12.71
N GLU A 518 23.99 -36.01 11.99
CA GLU A 518 25.46 -35.94 12.04
C GLU A 518 26.00 -34.74 11.25
N ARG A 519 25.33 -34.43 10.12
CA ARG A 519 25.53 -33.21 9.37
C ARG A 519 25.18 -31.99 10.23
N ALA A 520 24.05 -32.01 10.95
CA ALA A 520 23.68 -30.93 11.88
C ALA A 520 24.74 -30.68 12.97
N LYS A 521 25.32 -31.73 13.56
CA LYS A 521 26.45 -31.61 14.52
C LYS A 521 27.66 -30.92 13.91
N THR A 522 28.03 -31.33 12.69
CA THR A 522 29.19 -30.79 11.97
C THR A 522 28.99 -29.32 11.62
N LEU A 523 27.80 -28.97 11.10
CA LEU A 523 27.43 -27.61 10.72
C LEU A 523 27.31 -26.69 11.93
N SER A 524 26.80 -27.20 13.06
CA SER A 524 26.72 -26.43 14.30
C SER A 524 28.10 -26.00 14.82
N LYS A 525 29.10 -26.89 14.74
CA LYS A 525 30.49 -26.55 15.07
C LYS A 525 31.05 -25.51 14.11
N LYS A 526 30.80 -25.66 12.81
CA LYS A 526 31.21 -24.66 11.79
C LYS A 526 30.62 -23.28 12.08
N LEU A 527 29.31 -23.19 12.28
CA LEU A 527 28.61 -21.93 12.54
C LEU A 527 29.13 -21.22 13.80
N VAL A 528 29.41 -21.98 14.86
CA VAL A 528 29.89 -21.42 16.13
C VAL A 528 31.37 -21.09 16.11
N GLU A 529 32.23 -22.00 15.65
CA GLU A 529 33.68 -21.88 15.79
C GLU A 529 34.34 -21.15 14.61
N LYS A 530 33.81 -21.35 13.39
CA LYS A 530 34.37 -20.74 12.17
C LYS A 530 33.64 -19.46 11.78
N ASP A 531 32.32 -19.50 11.68
CA ASP A 531 31.54 -18.35 11.22
C ASP A 531 31.29 -17.33 12.34
N GLY A 532 31.39 -17.78 13.59
CA GLY A 532 31.35 -16.97 14.79
C GLY A 532 29.96 -16.39 15.04
N VAL A 533 28.89 -17.17 14.87
CA VAL A 533 27.52 -16.66 15.06
C VAL A 533 27.23 -16.25 16.51
N PHE A 534 26.46 -15.18 16.67
CA PHE A 534 26.03 -14.70 17.98
C PHE A 534 24.98 -15.63 18.60
N ALA A 535 23.98 -16.04 17.81
CA ALA A 535 22.86 -16.88 18.22
C ALA A 535 22.38 -17.76 17.06
N MET A 536 21.71 -18.87 17.39
CA MET A 536 21.02 -19.75 16.44
C MET A 536 19.54 -19.39 16.38
N ILE A 537 19.01 -19.13 15.19
CA ILE A 537 17.62 -18.70 14.97
C ILE A 537 16.88 -19.76 14.16
N GLY A 538 15.87 -20.38 14.76
CA GLY A 538 15.02 -21.34 14.06
C GLY A 538 15.71 -22.57 13.45
N PRO A 539 16.72 -23.20 14.09
CA PRO A 539 17.30 -24.43 13.55
C PRO A 539 16.24 -25.52 13.40
N MET A 540 16.25 -26.25 12.28
CA MET A 540 15.16 -27.14 11.89
C MET A 540 15.36 -28.60 12.29
N GLY A 541 14.29 -29.24 12.78
CA GLY A 541 14.19 -30.70 12.99
C GLY A 541 14.43 -31.17 14.42
N THR A 542 13.60 -32.07 14.93
CA THR A 542 13.67 -32.57 16.33
C THR A 542 14.96 -33.33 16.62
N THR A 543 15.28 -34.33 15.80
CA THR A 543 16.48 -35.18 15.98
C THR A 543 17.77 -34.39 15.75
N ALA A 544 17.79 -33.53 14.74
CA ALA A 544 18.91 -32.63 14.45
C ALA A 544 19.18 -31.65 15.62
N ASN A 545 18.14 -31.03 16.17
CA ASN A 545 18.31 -30.12 17.32
C ASN A 545 18.75 -30.87 18.59
N LEU A 546 18.17 -32.04 18.90
CA LEU A 546 18.58 -32.86 20.04
C LEU A 546 20.05 -33.28 19.93
N ALA A 547 20.52 -33.62 18.73
CA ALA A 547 21.90 -33.97 18.45
C ALA A 547 22.90 -32.82 18.70
N THR A 548 22.43 -31.57 18.69
CA THR A 548 23.25 -30.35 18.88
C THR A 548 23.05 -29.68 20.25
N LEU A 549 22.10 -30.20 21.05
CA LEU A 549 21.66 -29.59 22.30
C LEU A 549 22.81 -29.36 23.28
N ASP A 550 23.54 -30.42 23.63
CA ASP A 550 24.61 -30.37 24.61
C ASP A 550 25.73 -29.42 24.18
N TYR A 551 26.06 -29.42 22.90
CA TYR A 551 27.07 -28.51 22.34
C TYR A 551 26.68 -27.05 22.50
N PHE A 552 25.45 -26.68 22.14
CA PHE A 552 25.00 -25.30 22.27
C PHE A 552 24.86 -24.87 23.74
N VAL A 553 24.43 -25.76 24.64
CA VAL A 553 24.41 -25.51 26.09
C VAL A 553 25.82 -25.29 26.62
N GLU A 554 26.78 -26.17 26.31
CA GLU A 554 28.17 -26.06 26.76
C GLU A 554 28.84 -24.77 26.26
N LYS A 555 28.59 -24.38 25.00
CA LYS A 555 29.11 -23.15 24.39
C LYS A 555 28.31 -21.90 24.73
N ASN A 556 27.23 -22.03 25.52
CA ASN A 556 26.29 -20.97 25.88
C ASN A 556 25.81 -20.16 24.65
N ILE A 557 25.42 -20.85 23.57
CA ILE A 557 24.89 -20.21 22.35
C ILE A 557 23.39 -20.02 22.52
N PRO A 558 22.82 -18.80 22.47
CA PRO A 558 21.38 -18.62 22.47
C PRO A 558 20.75 -19.33 21.27
N VAL A 559 19.79 -20.20 21.52
CA VAL A 559 19.00 -20.91 20.52
C VAL A 559 17.55 -20.48 20.64
N ILE A 560 17.09 -19.73 19.64
CA ILE A 560 15.77 -19.12 19.63
C ILE A 560 14.88 -19.91 18.70
N ALA A 561 13.77 -20.38 19.26
CA ALA A 561 12.71 -21.08 18.55
C ALA A 561 13.21 -22.27 17.70
N PRO A 562 13.86 -23.29 18.27
CA PRO A 562 14.09 -24.54 17.52
C PRO A 562 12.78 -25.00 16.87
N ILE A 563 12.82 -25.39 15.59
CA ILE A 563 11.61 -25.81 14.85
C ILE A 563 11.33 -27.26 15.20
N SER A 564 10.88 -27.43 16.44
CA SER A 564 10.56 -28.68 17.09
C SER A 564 9.77 -28.37 18.37
N GLY A 565 8.75 -29.19 18.65
CA GLY A 565 7.88 -29.06 19.82
C GLY A 565 8.32 -29.94 20.98
N ILE A 566 9.54 -30.45 21.01
CA ILE A 566 9.92 -31.34 22.11
C ILE A 566 9.95 -30.57 23.44
N SER A 567 9.35 -31.14 24.49
CA SER A 567 9.27 -30.54 25.82
C SER A 567 10.64 -30.18 26.41
N THR A 568 11.69 -30.87 25.96
CA THR A 568 13.07 -30.71 26.40
C THR A 568 13.61 -29.28 26.22
N TRP A 569 13.04 -28.46 25.33
CA TRP A 569 13.46 -27.05 25.21
C TRP A 569 13.13 -26.20 26.43
N ALA A 570 12.08 -26.57 27.17
CA ALA A 570 11.61 -25.84 28.35
C ALA A 570 11.61 -26.66 29.65
N ASN A 571 11.67 -28.00 29.57
CA ASN A 571 11.65 -28.88 30.75
C ASN A 571 12.60 -30.10 30.62
N PRO A 572 13.64 -30.25 31.47
CA PRO A 572 14.11 -29.24 32.44
C PRO A 572 14.60 -27.99 31.70
N LEU A 573 14.55 -26.82 32.33
CA LEU A 573 14.89 -25.54 31.70
C LEU A 573 16.38 -25.47 31.33
N LYS A 574 16.69 -24.94 30.14
CA LYS A 574 18.08 -24.65 29.68
C LYS A 574 18.27 -23.14 29.54
N ARG A 575 19.35 -22.60 30.10
CA ARG A 575 19.61 -21.14 30.17
C ARG A 575 19.68 -20.44 28.81
N ASN A 576 19.99 -21.14 27.74
CA ASN A 576 20.18 -20.56 26.42
C ASN A 576 19.13 -21.00 25.39
N TYR A 577 18.06 -21.70 25.79
CA TYR A 577 16.99 -22.12 24.88
C TYR A 577 15.69 -21.37 25.17
N PHE A 578 15.01 -20.98 24.09
CA PHE A 578 13.68 -20.35 24.12
C PHE A 578 12.76 -21.08 23.14
N ALA A 579 11.75 -21.79 23.65
CA ALA A 579 10.83 -22.55 22.83
C ALA A 579 9.78 -21.62 22.20
N TYR A 580 9.34 -21.91 20.98
CA TYR A 580 8.35 -21.08 20.28
C TYR A 580 7.01 -21.79 20.09
N GLN A 581 7.03 -23.00 19.56
CA GLN A 581 5.83 -23.78 19.32
C GLN A 581 5.36 -24.52 20.57
N THR A 582 4.08 -24.90 20.58
CA THR A 582 3.47 -25.73 21.60
C THR A 582 4.19 -27.07 21.71
N SER A 583 4.39 -27.57 22.94
CA SER A 583 5.11 -28.83 23.11
C SER A 583 4.29 -30.03 22.64
N TYR A 584 4.93 -31.12 22.20
CA TYR A 584 4.24 -32.34 21.77
C TYR A 584 3.39 -32.95 22.88
N GLN A 585 3.82 -32.80 24.15
CA GLN A 585 3.00 -33.17 25.31
C GLN A 585 1.67 -32.39 25.37
N VAL A 586 1.73 -31.07 25.16
CA VAL A 586 0.54 -30.21 25.22
C VAL A 586 -0.31 -30.39 23.96
N GLU A 587 0.31 -30.43 22.77
CA GLU A 587 -0.37 -30.69 21.50
C GLU A 587 -1.08 -32.05 21.51
N GLY A 588 -0.43 -33.12 21.96
CA GLY A 588 -1.00 -34.46 22.04
C GLY A 588 -2.25 -34.52 22.91
N ARG A 589 -2.19 -33.90 24.10
CA ARG A 589 -3.36 -33.82 24.99
C ARG A 589 -4.48 -32.98 24.39
N ILE A 590 -4.17 -31.83 23.78
CA ILE A 590 -5.19 -31.00 23.13
C ILE A 590 -5.86 -31.76 21.97
N LEU A 591 -5.09 -32.45 21.13
CA LEU A 591 -5.64 -33.23 20.01
C LEU A 591 -6.53 -34.38 20.51
N ALA A 592 -6.15 -35.04 21.62
CA ALA A 592 -6.97 -36.06 22.25
C ALA A 592 -8.27 -35.49 22.84
N GLN A 593 -8.21 -34.38 23.58
CA GLN A 593 -9.39 -33.69 24.12
C GLN A 593 -10.34 -33.23 23.00
N TYR A 594 -9.79 -32.65 21.94
CA TYR A 594 -10.55 -32.26 20.75
C TYR A 594 -11.27 -33.47 20.12
N ALA A 595 -10.58 -34.61 19.97
CA ALA A 595 -11.19 -35.81 19.42
C ALA A 595 -12.31 -36.36 20.32
N LEU A 596 -12.08 -36.40 21.64
CA LEU A 596 -13.10 -36.83 22.61
C LEU A 596 -14.38 -35.98 22.53
N GLU A 597 -14.23 -34.67 22.36
CA GLU A 597 -15.36 -33.74 22.26
C GLU A 597 -16.13 -33.82 20.93
N THR A 598 -15.44 -34.13 19.83
CA THR A 598 -16.00 -33.95 18.48
C THR A 598 -16.20 -35.23 17.69
N MET A 599 -15.61 -36.34 18.14
CA MET A 599 -15.54 -37.61 17.39
C MET A 599 -16.09 -38.81 18.14
N THR A 600 -16.24 -38.74 19.48
CA THR A 600 -16.74 -39.85 20.32
C THR A 600 -16.06 -41.21 20.03
N PRO A 601 -14.72 -41.29 19.97
CA PRO A 601 -14.01 -42.48 19.50
C PRO A 601 -14.14 -43.65 20.48
N LYS A 602 -14.10 -44.88 19.98
CA LYS A 602 -14.13 -46.12 20.80
C LYS A 602 -12.95 -47.04 20.51
N ASN A 603 -12.40 -47.00 19.30
CA ASN A 603 -11.27 -47.84 18.88
C ASN A 603 -10.21 -46.97 18.21
N VAL A 604 -9.17 -46.63 18.95
CA VAL A 604 -8.17 -45.64 18.56
C VAL A 604 -6.83 -46.30 18.27
N VAL A 605 -6.22 -45.92 17.15
CA VAL A 605 -4.82 -46.23 16.85
C VAL A 605 -4.00 -44.94 16.73
N VAL A 606 -2.83 -44.90 17.35
CA VAL A 606 -1.82 -43.86 17.11
C VAL A 606 -0.77 -44.42 16.17
N PHE A 607 -0.66 -43.87 14.97
CA PHE A 607 0.41 -44.17 14.03
C PHE A 607 1.54 -43.15 14.22
N ALA A 608 2.71 -43.64 14.63
CA ALA A 608 3.82 -42.79 15.07
C ALA A 608 5.17 -43.23 14.50
N VAL A 609 6.06 -42.26 14.31
CA VAL A 609 7.47 -42.56 14.00
C VAL A 609 8.22 -42.99 15.27
N ASP A 610 9.12 -43.97 15.17
CA ASP A 610 9.93 -44.47 16.28
C ASP A 610 11.12 -43.53 16.57
N ASP A 611 10.80 -42.30 16.97
CA ASP A 611 11.76 -41.29 17.43
C ASP A 611 11.17 -40.46 18.57
N ARG A 612 11.95 -39.51 19.09
CA ARG A 612 11.53 -38.72 20.25
C ARG A 612 10.28 -37.85 19.99
N PHE A 613 10.04 -37.41 18.76
CA PHE A 613 8.81 -36.70 18.39
C PHE A 613 7.60 -37.63 18.45
N GLY A 614 7.69 -38.80 17.81
CA GLY A 614 6.59 -39.76 17.80
C GLY A 614 6.27 -40.30 19.19
N HIS A 615 7.28 -40.62 20.01
CA HIS A 615 7.08 -41.12 21.38
C HIS A 615 6.43 -40.09 22.30
N GLU A 616 6.97 -38.87 22.42
CA GLU A 616 6.48 -37.89 23.40
C GLU A 616 5.01 -37.50 23.16
N GLY A 617 4.64 -37.29 21.89
CA GLY A 617 3.27 -36.95 21.54
C GLY A 617 2.30 -38.13 21.67
N THR A 618 2.75 -39.34 21.33
CA THR A 618 1.95 -40.57 21.48
C THR A 618 1.65 -40.84 22.94
N GLU A 619 2.65 -40.75 23.82
CA GLU A 619 2.46 -40.90 25.27
C GLU A 619 1.36 -39.93 25.77
N ALA A 620 1.44 -38.66 25.36
CA ALA A 620 0.47 -37.63 25.74
C ALA A 620 -0.96 -37.92 25.23
N VAL A 621 -1.12 -38.37 23.99
CA VAL A 621 -2.42 -38.78 23.44
C VAL A 621 -2.98 -39.98 24.21
N VAL A 622 -2.17 -41.02 24.41
CA VAL A 622 -2.58 -42.27 25.06
C VAL A 622 -2.97 -42.03 26.52
N GLU A 623 -2.20 -41.23 27.26
CA GLU A 623 -2.54 -40.83 28.63
C GLU A 623 -3.92 -40.18 28.69
N GLU A 624 -4.19 -39.22 27.80
CA GLU A 624 -5.43 -38.46 27.83
C GLU A 624 -6.65 -39.29 27.44
N LEU A 625 -6.51 -40.18 26.44
CA LEU A 625 -7.56 -41.13 26.06
C LEU A 625 -7.84 -42.17 27.16
N LYS A 626 -6.80 -42.62 27.89
CA LYS A 626 -6.96 -43.53 29.04
C LYS A 626 -7.72 -42.85 30.18
N LYS A 627 -7.41 -41.58 30.49
CA LYS A 627 -8.16 -40.80 31.50
C LYS A 627 -9.65 -40.69 31.15
N ALA A 628 -9.97 -40.56 29.86
CA ALA A 628 -11.34 -40.50 29.37
C ALA A 628 -12.04 -41.87 29.27
N GLY A 629 -11.36 -42.97 29.63
CA GLY A 629 -11.95 -44.31 29.65
C GLY A 629 -12.14 -44.94 28.27
N ILE A 630 -11.37 -44.53 27.25
CA ILE A 630 -11.44 -45.17 25.92
C ILE A 630 -10.96 -46.62 26.02
N PRO A 631 -11.79 -47.61 25.62
CA PRO A 631 -11.55 -49.01 25.94
C PRO A 631 -10.47 -49.67 25.07
N ARG A 632 -10.22 -49.16 23.86
CA ARG A 632 -9.30 -49.76 22.88
C ARG A 632 -8.37 -48.69 22.34
N ILE A 633 -7.13 -48.69 22.82
CA ILE A 633 -6.08 -47.75 22.40
C ILE A 633 -4.83 -48.57 22.05
N ARG A 634 -4.30 -48.40 20.84
CA ARG A 634 -3.03 -49.02 20.43
C ARG A 634 -2.14 -48.04 19.67
N THR A 635 -0.87 -48.42 19.56
CA THR A 635 0.12 -47.66 18.82
C THR A 635 0.78 -48.56 17.78
N VAL A 636 0.96 -48.04 16.57
CA VAL A 636 1.73 -48.66 15.50
C VAL A 636 2.92 -47.74 15.21
N PHE A 637 4.12 -48.24 15.46
CA PHE A 637 5.36 -47.51 15.21
C PHE A 637 5.95 -47.88 13.85
N HIS A 638 6.59 -46.91 13.19
CA HIS A 638 7.42 -47.14 12.01
C HIS A 638 8.77 -46.45 12.15
N ASN A 639 9.79 -46.98 11.48
CA ASN A 639 11.13 -46.39 11.49
C ASN A 639 11.20 -45.11 10.64
N GLN A 640 12.08 -44.19 11.03
CA GLN A 640 12.40 -43.01 10.23
C GLN A 640 12.93 -43.44 8.84
N GLY A 641 12.41 -42.80 7.78
CA GLY A 641 12.81 -43.10 6.40
C GLY A 641 12.14 -44.32 5.76
N SER A 642 11.38 -45.14 6.50
CA SER A 642 10.61 -46.25 5.89
C SER A 642 9.52 -45.73 4.93
N THR A 643 9.14 -46.55 3.95
CA THR A 643 8.16 -46.24 2.89
C THR A 643 7.08 -47.32 2.74
N GLU A 644 6.86 -48.14 3.77
CA GLU A 644 6.04 -49.37 3.72
C GLU A 644 4.55 -49.12 4.01
N ALA A 645 3.93 -48.17 3.28
CA ALA A 645 2.57 -47.71 3.58
C ALA A 645 1.49 -48.80 3.59
N VAL A 646 1.61 -49.81 2.71
CA VAL A 646 0.68 -50.95 2.66
C VAL A 646 0.78 -51.82 3.92
N GLU A 647 2.00 -52.04 4.41
CA GLU A 647 2.23 -52.82 5.62
C GLU A 647 1.68 -52.08 6.85
N TRP A 648 1.98 -50.79 6.98
CA TRP A 648 1.46 -49.97 8.07
C TRP A 648 -0.06 -49.95 8.11
N LEU A 649 -0.72 -49.85 6.94
CA LEU A 649 -2.18 -49.93 6.85
C LEU A 649 -2.70 -51.30 7.34
N GLY A 650 -2.05 -52.39 6.95
CA GLY A 650 -2.37 -53.74 7.43
C GLY A 650 -2.21 -53.88 8.94
N GLN A 651 -1.12 -53.34 9.50
CA GLN A 651 -0.87 -53.31 10.95
C GLN A 651 -1.96 -52.49 11.66
N ILE A 652 -2.34 -51.31 11.15
CA ILE A 652 -3.39 -50.47 11.75
C ILE A 652 -4.74 -51.19 11.76
N ARG A 653 -5.20 -51.72 10.61
CA ARG A 653 -6.51 -52.39 10.49
C ARG A 653 -6.61 -53.66 11.34
N ASN A 654 -5.55 -54.45 11.38
CA ASN A 654 -5.53 -55.75 12.07
C ASN A 654 -5.00 -55.68 13.49
N SER A 655 -4.75 -54.49 14.02
CA SER A 655 -4.13 -54.40 15.34
C SER A 655 -5.08 -54.90 16.45
N ASP A 656 -6.39 -55.02 16.19
CA ASP A 656 -7.39 -55.43 17.18
C ASP A 656 -7.53 -56.94 17.28
N PRO A 657 -7.31 -57.54 18.47
CA PRO A 657 -7.48 -58.97 18.66
C PRO A 657 -8.88 -59.48 18.30
N ASP A 658 -9.92 -58.64 18.42
CA ASP A 658 -11.30 -58.97 18.09
C ASP A 658 -11.66 -58.67 16.61
N GLY A 659 -10.67 -58.26 15.80
CA GLY A 659 -10.84 -57.97 14.36
C GLY A 659 -11.63 -56.69 14.05
N GLN A 660 -11.81 -55.80 15.03
CA GLN A 660 -12.49 -54.51 14.83
C GLN A 660 -11.52 -53.45 14.30
N GLU A 661 -11.87 -52.83 13.19
CA GLU A 661 -11.10 -51.70 12.65
C GLU A 661 -11.22 -50.46 13.54
N PRO A 662 -10.20 -49.59 13.60
CA PRO A 662 -10.26 -48.38 14.41
C PRO A 662 -11.19 -47.33 13.78
N ASP A 663 -11.91 -46.60 14.63
CA ASP A 663 -12.77 -45.49 14.23
C ASP A 663 -12.03 -44.14 14.19
N LEU A 664 -10.87 -44.06 14.86
CA LEU A 664 -10.00 -42.88 14.88
C LEU A 664 -8.53 -43.30 14.79
N VAL A 665 -7.78 -42.61 13.91
CA VAL A 665 -6.34 -42.76 13.79
C VAL A 665 -5.64 -41.42 14.00
N PHE A 666 -4.75 -41.37 14.99
CA PHE A 666 -3.83 -40.25 15.20
C PHE A 666 -2.57 -40.40 14.35
N LEU A 667 -2.09 -39.31 13.76
CA LEU A 667 -0.89 -39.26 12.91
C LEU A 667 0.22 -38.45 13.59
N TYR A 668 1.05 -39.14 14.39
CA TYR A 668 2.25 -38.59 15.05
C TYR A 668 3.52 -38.96 14.27
N THR A 669 3.52 -38.59 12.99
CA THR A 669 4.60 -38.90 12.04
C THR A 669 4.88 -37.73 11.11
N TYR A 670 5.89 -37.87 10.25
CA TYR A 670 6.29 -36.88 9.26
C TYR A 670 5.42 -36.92 8.00
N LEU A 671 5.56 -35.87 7.18
CA LEU A 671 4.73 -35.59 6.02
C LEU A 671 4.59 -36.78 5.05
N LYS A 672 5.71 -37.40 4.67
CA LYS A 672 5.72 -38.46 3.66
C LYS A 672 5.05 -39.76 4.17
N PRO A 673 5.42 -40.32 5.35
CA PRO A 673 4.70 -41.47 5.90
C PRO A 673 3.20 -41.23 6.09
N ALA A 674 2.80 -40.07 6.64
CA ALA A 674 1.39 -39.72 6.80
C ALA A 674 0.65 -39.68 5.46
N GLY A 675 1.20 -38.98 4.46
CA GLY A 675 0.57 -38.85 3.16
C GLY A 675 0.46 -40.19 2.41
N SER A 676 1.50 -41.02 2.46
CA SER A 676 1.48 -42.34 1.83
C SER A 676 0.48 -43.28 2.51
N LEU A 677 0.38 -43.25 3.85
CA LEU A 677 -0.63 -44.03 4.58
C LEU A 677 -2.06 -43.61 4.21
N LEU A 678 -2.33 -42.30 4.15
CA LEU A 678 -3.65 -41.78 3.76
C LEU A 678 -4.02 -42.21 2.34
N LEU A 679 -3.07 -42.18 1.40
CA LEU A 679 -3.28 -42.61 0.03
C LEU A 679 -3.63 -44.11 -0.06
N GLU A 680 -2.89 -44.97 0.65
CA GLU A 680 -3.19 -46.41 0.68
C GLU A 680 -4.51 -46.71 1.40
N ALA A 681 -4.83 -46.00 2.49
CA ALA A 681 -6.12 -46.10 3.17
C ALA A 681 -7.28 -45.75 2.22
N TYR A 682 -7.15 -44.68 1.44
CA TYR A 682 -8.15 -44.28 0.45
C TYR A 682 -8.35 -45.34 -0.64
N LYS A 683 -7.27 -45.95 -1.16
CA LYS A 683 -7.34 -47.03 -2.14
C LYS A 683 -8.02 -48.29 -1.58
N ALA A 684 -7.84 -48.55 -0.28
CA ALA A 684 -8.41 -49.69 0.42
C ALA A 684 -9.83 -49.45 0.98
N ASP A 685 -10.45 -48.30 0.66
CA ASP A 685 -11.74 -47.83 1.20
C ASP A 685 -11.79 -47.78 2.73
N PHE A 686 -10.64 -47.61 3.38
CA PHE A 686 -10.50 -47.50 4.82
C PHE A 686 -10.66 -46.03 5.25
N LYS A 687 -11.74 -45.73 5.98
CA LYS A 687 -12.19 -44.36 6.27
C LYS A 687 -12.41 -44.09 7.77
N PRO A 688 -11.39 -44.26 8.63
CA PRO A 688 -11.49 -43.78 10.00
C PRO A 688 -11.50 -42.25 10.02
N GLN A 689 -11.76 -41.66 11.19
CA GLN A 689 -11.45 -40.25 11.40
C GLN A 689 -9.93 -40.10 11.56
N TRP A 690 -9.36 -39.05 10.96
CA TRP A 690 -7.91 -38.80 10.97
C TRP A 690 -7.59 -37.51 11.71
N VAL A 691 -6.68 -37.58 12.69
CA VAL A 691 -6.18 -36.44 13.45
C VAL A 691 -4.65 -36.42 13.46
N GLY A 692 -4.03 -35.40 12.90
CA GLY A 692 -2.58 -35.25 12.85
C GLY A 692 -2.04 -34.03 13.60
N THR A 693 -0.73 -33.92 13.63
CA THR A 693 0.00 -32.79 14.25
C THR A 693 0.16 -31.62 13.28
N ASN A 694 0.62 -30.48 13.80
CA ASN A 694 1.02 -29.35 12.98
C ASN A 694 2.12 -29.68 11.94
N VAL A 695 2.94 -30.71 12.19
CA VAL A 695 4.03 -31.15 11.30
C VAL A 695 3.53 -31.53 9.91
N ILE A 696 2.32 -32.11 9.83
CA ILE A 696 1.72 -32.52 8.55
C ILE A 696 0.65 -31.54 8.05
N GLY A 697 0.37 -30.48 8.80
CA GLY A 697 -0.69 -29.49 8.55
C GLY A 697 -0.37 -28.44 7.48
N GLY A 698 0.51 -28.75 6.53
CA GLY A 698 0.91 -27.87 5.42
C GLY A 698 0.34 -28.33 4.06
N PRO A 699 0.45 -27.51 3.01
CA PRO A 699 -0.05 -27.88 1.67
C PRO A 699 0.64 -29.12 1.09
N GLY A 700 1.87 -29.44 1.53
CA GLY A 700 2.60 -30.62 1.09
C GLY A 700 1.89 -31.95 1.34
N LEU A 701 0.92 -32.01 2.27
CA LEU A 701 0.17 -33.25 2.53
C LEU A 701 -0.68 -33.63 1.31
N PHE A 702 -1.27 -32.65 0.64
CA PHE A 702 -2.09 -32.86 -0.56
C PHE A 702 -1.25 -33.41 -1.71
N ASN A 703 0.02 -33.03 -1.80
CA ASN A 703 0.94 -33.51 -2.83
C ASN A 703 1.27 -35.00 -2.67
N VAL A 704 1.38 -35.47 -1.42
CA VAL A 704 1.71 -36.88 -1.15
C VAL A 704 0.45 -37.75 -1.13
N ALA A 705 -0.61 -37.30 -0.46
CA ALA A 705 -1.83 -38.10 -0.25
C ALA A 705 -2.83 -38.01 -1.42
N SER A 706 -2.77 -36.96 -2.25
CA SER A 706 -3.88 -36.42 -3.05
C SER A 706 -4.94 -35.71 -2.23
N GLU A 707 -5.63 -34.75 -2.85
CA GLU A 707 -6.74 -34.01 -2.23
C GLU A 707 -7.87 -34.91 -1.74
N LYS A 708 -8.14 -36.01 -2.48
CA LYS A 708 -9.23 -36.95 -2.16
C LYS A 708 -8.90 -37.78 -0.93
N ALA A 709 -7.67 -38.28 -0.81
CA ALA A 709 -7.28 -39.09 0.34
C ALA A 709 -7.10 -38.25 1.61
N ALA A 710 -6.63 -37.01 1.47
CA ALA A 710 -6.51 -36.08 2.59
C ALA A 710 -7.84 -35.46 3.04
N HIS A 711 -8.93 -35.63 2.27
CA HIS A 711 -10.20 -34.98 2.58
C HIS A 711 -10.74 -35.41 3.96
N GLY A 712 -11.02 -34.43 4.80
CA GLY A 712 -11.55 -34.65 6.15
C GLY A 712 -10.50 -34.85 7.23
N VAL A 713 -9.21 -34.99 6.88
CA VAL A 713 -8.10 -35.04 7.85
C VAL A 713 -8.08 -33.74 8.65
N ARG A 714 -7.94 -33.86 9.97
CA ARG A 714 -7.77 -32.71 10.86
C ARG A 714 -6.36 -32.66 11.39
N THR A 715 -5.82 -31.47 11.61
CA THR A 715 -4.52 -31.32 12.25
C THR A 715 -4.51 -30.20 13.26
N GLY A 716 -3.57 -30.29 14.20
CA GLY A 716 -3.06 -29.09 14.88
C GLY A 716 -2.50 -28.10 13.86
N SER A 717 -2.52 -26.81 14.19
CA SER A 717 -1.79 -25.78 13.45
C SER A 717 -1.44 -24.60 14.37
N PHE A 718 -0.61 -23.69 13.88
CA PHE A 718 -0.26 -22.50 14.66
C PHE A 718 -1.50 -21.60 14.86
N PRO A 719 -1.79 -21.19 16.10
CA PRO A 719 -2.90 -20.29 16.39
C PRO A 719 -2.64 -18.92 15.74
N PRO A 720 -3.68 -18.22 15.25
CA PRO A 720 -3.52 -16.88 14.72
C PRO A 720 -3.22 -15.87 15.83
N GLY A 721 -2.48 -14.82 15.48
CA GLY A 721 -2.29 -13.67 16.34
C GLY A 721 -3.55 -12.80 16.49
N PRO A 722 -3.45 -11.71 17.28
CA PRO A 722 -4.57 -10.83 17.53
C PRO A 722 -5.15 -10.24 16.23
N SER A 723 -6.49 -10.26 16.14
CA SER A 723 -7.21 -9.61 15.04
C SER A 723 -6.77 -8.16 14.89
N PHE A 724 -6.66 -7.70 13.64
CA PHE A 724 -6.30 -6.33 13.26
C PHE A 724 -4.86 -5.89 13.58
N HIS A 725 -4.02 -6.71 14.23
CA HIS A 725 -2.61 -6.41 14.43
C HIS A 725 -1.89 -6.19 13.09
N ARG A 726 -0.97 -5.22 13.04
CA ARG A 726 -0.24 -4.85 11.80
C ARG A 726 0.68 -5.95 11.25
N GLY A 727 0.94 -6.99 12.05
CA GLY A 727 1.91 -8.06 11.77
C GLY A 727 1.63 -8.80 10.47
N GLU A 728 0.38 -9.26 10.31
CA GLU A 728 -0.08 -9.97 9.11
C GLU A 728 0.09 -9.11 7.84
N ARG A 729 -0.25 -7.81 7.93
CA ARG A 729 -0.08 -6.88 6.80
C ARG A 729 1.39 -6.65 6.47
N LEU A 730 2.24 -6.54 7.49
CA LEU A 730 3.67 -6.33 7.32
C LEU A 730 4.34 -7.58 6.72
N TYR A 731 3.97 -8.77 7.20
CA TYR A 731 4.39 -10.05 6.64
C TYR A 731 4.04 -10.14 5.15
N ARG A 732 2.76 -9.94 4.80
CA ARG A 732 2.29 -9.96 3.41
C ARG A 732 3.03 -8.94 2.53
N LYS A 733 3.26 -7.73 3.04
CA LYS A 733 4.01 -6.69 2.33
C LYS A 733 5.45 -7.10 2.06
N ASN A 734 6.14 -7.61 3.08
CA ASN A 734 7.57 -7.95 2.97
C ASN A 734 7.80 -9.20 2.14
N MET A 735 6.87 -10.17 2.17
CA MET A 735 6.86 -11.31 1.26
C MET A 735 6.51 -10.89 -0.19
N GLY A 736 5.61 -9.93 -0.36
CA GLY A 736 5.16 -9.44 -1.67
C GLY A 736 6.19 -8.67 -2.52
N GLY A 737 7.43 -8.52 -2.04
CA GLY A 737 8.56 -8.00 -2.82
C GLY A 737 9.27 -9.11 -3.59
N ARG A 738 10.42 -9.55 -3.08
CA ARG A 738 11.28 -10.58 -3.70
C ARG A 738 10.57 -11.93 -3.89
N TYR A 739 9.57 -12.22 -3.06
CA TYR A 739 8.87 -13.51 -3.02
C TYR A 739 7.40 -13.39 -3.49
N ALA A 740 7.06 -12.36 -4.27
CA ALA A 740 5.69 -12.08 -4.70
C ALA A 740 4.99 -13.20 -5.49
N ARG A 741 5.78 -14.10 -6.09
CA ARG A 741 5.28 -15.24 -6.89
C ARG A 741 5.13 -16.52 -6.07
N GLU A 742 5.51 -16.50 -4.80
CA GLU A 742 5.43 -17.65 -3.91
C GLU A 742 4.11 -17.68 -3.16
N GLU A 743 3.60 -18.88 -2.92
CA GLU A 743 2.41 -19.06 -2.11
C GLU A 743 2.76 -18.78 -0.64
N LEU A 744 1.96 -17.93 0.03
CA LEU A 744 2.18 -17.60 1.44
C LEU A 744 1.83 -18.81 2.31
N GLY A 745 2.85 -19.60 2.64
CA GLY A 745 2.73 -20.80 3.46
C GLY A 745 2.75 -20.57 4.98
N THR A 746 2.39 -21.61 5.72
CA THR A 746 2.46 -21.65 7.19
C THR A 746 3.89 -21.46 7.69
N TRP A 747 4.87 -22.09 7.03
CA TRP A 747 6.26 -22.13 7.53
C TRP A 747 7.05 -20.85 7.27
N SER A 748 6.76 -20.12 6.18
CA SER A 748 7.29 -18.78 5.97
C SER A 748 6.72 -17.78 6.98
N SER A 749 5.44 -17.90 7.35
CA SER A 749 4.83 -17.10 8.43
C SER A 749 5.46 -17.40 9.80
N VAL A 750 5.68 -18.68 10.14
CA VAL A 750 6.35 -19.09 11.38
C VAL A 750 7.78 -18.56 11.46
N ALA A 751 8.57 -18.73 10.39
CA ALA A 751 9.94 -18.22 10.34
C ALA A 751 9.98 -16.69 10.48
N TYR A 752 9.06 -15.99 9.81
CA TYR A 752 8.94 -14.54 9.93
C TYR A 752 8.61 -14.11 11.37
N ALA A 753 7.69 -14.80 12.05
CA ALA A 753 7.34 -14.52 13.44
C ALA A 753 8.50 -14.80 14.42
N ILE A 754 9.30 -15.83 14.16
CA ILE A 754 10.53 -16.12 14.93
C ILE A 754 11.58 -15.04 14.69
N ALA A 755 11.72 -14.54 13.46
CA ALA A 755 12.59 -13.42 13.15
C ALA A 755 12.16 -12.16 13.91
N GLN A 756 10.85 -11.87 13.97
CA GLN A 756 10.29 -10.78 14.78
C GLN A 756 10.68 -10.91 16.26
N LEU A 757 10.51 -12.11 16.83
CA LEU A 757 10.84 -12.38 18.23
C LEU A 757 12.34 -12.16 18.52
N SER A 758 13.18 -12.66 17.63
CA SER A 758 14.64 -12.56 17.76
C SER A 758 15.11 -11.10 17.71
N VAL A 759 14.55 -10.29 16.80
CA VAL A 759 14.87 -8.86 16.70
C VAL A 759 14.39 -8.09 17.93
N GLU A 760 13.24 -8.45 18.50
CA GLU A 760 12.78 -7.82 19.74
C GLU A 760 13.79 -8.04 20.88
N GLY A 761 14.22 -9.29 21.10
CA GLY A 761 15.23 -9.59 22.11
C GLY A 761 16.54 -8.83 21.87
N LEU A 762 17.00 -8.74 20.62
CA LEU A 762 18.22 -8.01 20.26
C LEU A 762 18.08 -6.50 20.51
N LYS A 763 16.90 -5.93 20.25
CA LYS A 763 16.61 -4.52 20.53
C LYS A 763 16.59 -4.23 22.03
N ALA A 764 15.93 -5.10 22.79
CA ALA A 764 15.84 -4.99 24.25
C ALA A 764 17.22 -5.12 24.92
N ALA A 765 18.11 -5.97 24.40
CA ALA A 765 19.48 -6.11 24.90
C ALA A 765 20.37 -4.86 24.67
N GLY A 766 19.98 -4.00 23.73
CA GLY A 766 20.61 -2.71 23.48
C GLY A 766 22.00 -2.77 22.85
N ARG A 767 22.70 -1.63 22.85
CA ARG A 767 23.96 -1.44 22.11
C ARG A 767 25.15 -2.22 22.67
N THR A 768 25.18 -2.47 23.99
CA THR A 768 26.22 -3.26 24.68
C THR A 768 25.88 -4.74 24.65
N LEU A 769 25.58 -5.23 23.45
CA LEU A 769 25.04 -6.56 23.20
C LEU A 769 26.02 -7.65 23.65
N THR A 770 25.56 -8.51 24.55
CA THR A 770 26.21 -9.77 24.93
C THR A 770 25.18 -10.88 24.89
N ARG A 771 25.61 -12.15 24.81
CA ARG A 771 24.69 -13.29 24.85
C ARG A 771 23.89 -13.30 26.16
N GLU A 772 24.51 -12.92 27.27
CA GLU A 772 23.85 -12.84 28.57
C GLU A 772 22.74 -11.79 28.60
N LYS A 773 23.04 -10.56 28.15
CA LYS A 773 22.00 -9.51 28.06
C LYS A 773 20.88 -9.86 27.10
N PHE A 774 21.19 -10.58 26.02
CA PHE A 774 20.17 -11.06 25.11
C PHE A 774 19.27 -12.11 25.78
N ILE A 775 19.84 -13.07 26.53
CA ILE A 775 19.08 -14.04 27.32
C ILE A 775 18.19 -13.33 28.35
N GLU A 776 18.75 -12.41 29.15
CA GLU A 776 18.01 -11.62 30.14
C GLU A 776 16.88 -10.80 29.47
N SER A 777 17.13 -10.24 28.29
CA SER A 777 16.12 -9.48 27.56
C SER A 777 14.98 -10.35 27.07
N MET A 778 15.30 -11.56 26.59
CA MET A 778 14.30 -12.54 26.20
C MET A 778 13.47 -12.99 27.42
N GLU A 779 14.10 -13.22 28.58
CA GLU A 779 13.42 -13.55 29.84
C GLU A 779 12.50 -12.44 30.37
N ASN A 780 12.65 -11.20 29.88
CA ASN A 780 11.80 -10.08 30.27
C ASN A 780 10.65 -9.83 29.28
N LEU A 781 10.50 -10.64 28.23
CA LEU A 781 9.40 -10.52 27.29
C LEU A 781 8.07 -10.89 27.96
N LYS A 782 7.13 -9.95 27.97
CA LYS A 782 5.78 -10.11 28.49
C LYS A 782 4.76 -9.77 27.42
N ASP A 783 3.85 -10.71 27.18
CA ASP A 783 2.74 -10.63 26.24
C ASP A 783 3.14 -10.05 24.88
N TRP A 784 4.33 -10.41 24.42
CA TRP A 784 4.89 -9.87 23.19
C TRP A 784 4.31 -10.59 21.98
N THR A 785 3.88 -9.83 20.96
CA THR A 785 3.45 -10.40 19.68
C THR A 785 3.92 -9.56 18.50
N GLY A 786 4.43 -10.26 17.48
CA GLY A 786 4.66 -9.70 16.15
C GLY A 786 3.38 -9.57 15.31
N GLY A 787 2.26 -10.13 15.76
CA GLY A 787 0.93 -10.12 15.13
C GLY A 787 0.52 -11.35 14.36
N LEU A 788 1.47 -12.22 14.00
CA LEU A 788 1.17 -13.45 13.24
C LEU A 788 0.63 -14.55 14.14
N HIS A 789 1.13 -14.63 15.37
CA HIS A 789 0.75 -15.61 16.38
C HIS A 789 0.38 -14.93 17.72
N PRO A 790 -0.27 -15.64 18.66
CA PRO A 790 -0.62 -15.11 19.96
C PRO A 790 0.58 -14.55 20.73
N PRO A 791 0.32 -13.67 21.73
CA PRO A 791 1.35 -13.19 22.63
C PRO A 791 2.16 -14.31 23.27
N ILE A 792 3.48 -14.10 23.37
CA ILE A 792 4.43 -14.96 24.05
C ILE A 792 5.02 -14.21 25.23
N SER A 793 5.09 -14.90 26.36
CA SER A 793 5.75 -14.44 27.58
C SER A 793 6.84 -15.43 27.95
N TYR A 794 8.03 -14.92 28.26
CA TYR A 794 9.10 -15.71 28.86
C TYR A 794 9.44 -15.15 30.24
N SER A 795 10.04 -16.00 31.05
CA SER A 795 10.68 -15.64 32.32
C SER A 795 11.91 -16.51 32.54
N ALA A 796 12.66 -16.22 33.61
CA ALA A 796 13.76 -17.06 34.05
C ALA A 796 13.32 -18.52 34.35
N ASP A 797 12.05 -18.73 34.70
CA ASP A 797 11.49 -20.02 35.12
C ASP A 797 10.55 -20.66 34.09
N ASP A 798 10.04 -19.89 33.12
CA ASP A 798 9.16 -20.39 32.06
C ASP A 798 9.57 -19.86 30.69
N ARG A 799 10.05 -20.76 29.84
CA ARG A 799 10.50 -20.45 28.48
C ARG A 799 9.70 -21.18 27.41
N ARG A 800 8.49 -21.62 27.76
CA ARG A 800 7.52 -22.14 26.81
C ARG A 800 6.97 -20.98 25.99
N GLY A 801 6.92 -21.17 24.67
CA GLY A 801 6.35 -20.18 23.76
C GLY A 801 4.84 -20.26 23.74
N LEU A 802 4.27 -20.56 22.57
CA LEU A 802 2.86 -20.84 22.40
C LEU A 802 2.45 -22.02 23.28
N LYS A 803 1.30 -21.89 23.95
CA LYS A 803 0.72 -22.91 24.84
C LYS A 803 -0.61 -23.45 24.31
N THR A 804 -1.00 -23.00 23.11
CA THR A 804 -2.29 -23.27 22.48
C THR A 804 -2.06 -23.68 21.03
N ILE A 805 -3.04 -24.36 20.42
CA ILE A 805 -3.01 -24.70 18.99
C ILE A 805 -4.31 -24.24 18.32
N ALA A 806 -4.26 -24.01 17.02
CA ALA A 806 -5.46 -24.02 16.18
C ALA A 806 -5.77 -25.45 15.73
N ILE A 807 -7.02 -25.71 15.37
CA ILE A 807 -7.44 -26.93 14.68
C ILE A 807 -7.90 -26.56 13.27
N GLN A 808 -7.42 -27.31 12.29
CA GLN A 808 -7.81 -27.16 10.89
C GLN A 808 -8.21 -28.49 10.29
N ARG A 809 -8.97 -28.44 9.19
CA ARG A 809 -9.49 -29.58 8.45
C ARG A 809 -9.22 -29.42 6.96
N ALA A 810 -8.74 -30.48 6.34
CA ALA A 810 -8.56 -30.58 4.91
C ALA A 810 -9.91 -30.71 4.20
N ILE A 811 -10.27 -29.74 3.37
CA ILE A 811 -11.47 -29.74 2.53
C ILE A 811 -11.08 -29.25 1.13
N ASN A 812 -11.33 -30.05 0.10
CA ASN A 812 -11.10 -29.72 -1.31
C ASN A 812 -9.69 -29.15 -1.57
N GLY A 813 -8.64 -29.85 -1.10
CA GLY A 813 -7.25 -29.43 -1.28
C GLY A 813 -6.82 -28.21 -0.48
N LYS A 814 -7.61 -27.76 0.51
CA LYS A 814 -7.31 -26.60 1.34
C LYS A 814 -7.46 -26.91 2.83
N TRP A 815 -6.63 -26.28 3.65
CA TRP A 815 -6.79 -26.29 5.10
C TRP A 815 -7.80 -25.21 5.54
N LEU A 816 -8.93 -25.62 6.09
CA LEU A 816 -9.93 -24.75 6.69
C LEU A 816 -9.81 -24.81 8.20
N ARG A 817 -9.63 -23.67 8.85
CA ARG A 817 -9.55 -23.58 10.31
C ARG A 817 -10.93 -23.84 10.92
N GLU A 818 -11.06 -24.91 11.70
CA GLU A 818 -12.27 -25.24 12.45
C GLU A 818 -12.32 -24.52 13.80
N LYS A 819 -11.17 -24.37 14.47
CA LYS A 819 -11.07 -23.66 15.75
C LYS A 819 -9.78 -22.86 15.82
N ALA A 820 -9.90 -21.57 16.15
CA ALA A 820 -8.77 -20.64 16.11
C ALA A 820 -7.79 -20.81 17.27
N THR A 821 -8.30 -21.08 18.46
CA THR A 821 -7.47 -21.33 19.64
C THR A 821 -8.11 -22.46 20.44
N TYR A 822 -7.29 -23.44 20.78
CA TYR A 822 -7.62 -24.54 21.65
C TYR A 822 -6.56 -24.60 22.75
N GLU A 823 -7.02 -24.49 23.99
CA GLU A 823 -6.19 -24.54 25.19
C GLU A 823 -6.34 -25.90 25.85
N LEU A 824 -5.26 -26.38 26.47
CA LEU A 824 -5.31 -27.60 27.27
C LEU A 824 -6.23 -27.38 28.47
N LYS A 825 -7.26 -28.22 28.61
CA LYS A 825 -8.08 -28.26 29.83
C LYS A 825 -7.36 -29.12 30.87
N GLU A 826 -7.26 -28.62 32.09
CA GLU A 826 -6.68 -29.33 33.24
C GLU A 826 -7.57 -30.47 33.74
#